data_AF-A0A4U6WZC1-F1
#
_entry.id   AF-A0A4U6WZC1-F1
#
_cell.length_a   1.000
_cell.length_b   1.000
_cell.length_c   1.000
_cell.angle_alpha   90.00
_cell.angle_beta   90.00
_cell.angle_gamma   90.00
#
_symmetry.space_group_name_H-M   'P 1'
#
loop_
_entity.id
_entity.type
_entity.pdbx_description
1 polymer ?
#
loop_
_entity_poly.entity_id
_entity_poly.type
_entity_poly.pdbx_seq_one_letter_code
_entity_poly.pdbx_strand_id
1 'polypeptide(L)'
;MVKKWFSRSSTEAADPALISRAESTKSDISSTWTTTTSTTIQGDAPAEDDLALSIHPLPSKDGLIAKITPPRQPAKPVAHVPCDIVLVVDVSGSMGDNAPVPAGPGEETENYGLSVLDLVKHAARTILETMDDGDRLGIVTFASKAKVVQRLTPMSRRNKALAEKNISGMRPIDATNLWHGLLEGIKLFNAGGEVNTGRVPAVMVLTDGMPNHMCPVQGYVPKLRGMEQLPASIHTFGFGYSLRSGLLKSIAEIGGGNYSFIPDAGMIGTVFVHAMANLQATYAIHATLRLTFDASVDLQEAGGDSVVKQEVVTLPDEHGAPKQLSISLGNIQYGQSRDVHLQVTAPEDLAPHASGIKAVVEYSRMTSAVHRQTAQQSLLVPTTLPASEVAYHLSRSRICSYLSSVVPVGADGERKAQGHMSFALGAREQLDGLIRDLPANEFPSDPRNRSLVEDLAGEPPRGQVSLALTRPEYYAKWGVHYLPSLLGAHARQVCNTFKDPGPLQYGVDSPLFVACRDRLDAAFDTLPAPTPSNERTATHRGRVNMSSYNTSSGVCFVSSTPVRLASGRTVPIRRLRRGAAVQTPAGRRRVVAVLKTPVRREMMCRVSVGGRGEGGEGGEGGGLLVVTPWHPLSLDGGKTWVFPASVADRRPVRYTGCIYSVLLQPDGDPDAHAVNVAGCWGVTLGHGLVVAGRGDARAHAFFGDYRKVTASLGTLGVEGKGGVVVGGGVVRDPGTGLVRGFKSRTQREDTVRKGEKGGCAV
;
A
#
# COMPACT_ATOMS: atom_id res chain seq x y z
N MET A 1 -46.42 -30.84 -3.33
CA MET A 1 -47.88 -31.08 -3.20
C MET A 1 -48.54 -29.76 -2.80
N VAL A 2 -49.78 -29.39 -3.14
CA VAL A 2 -50.76 -29.87 -4.13
C VAL A 2 -51.85 -28.77 -4.20
N LYS A 3 -52.31 -28.39 -5.40
CA LYS A 3 -53.56 -27.64 -5.68
C LYS A 3 -53.70 -26.18 -5.15
N LYS A 4 -54.50 -25.28 -5.74
CA LYS A 4 -55.18 -25.17 -7.07
C LYS A 4 -56.00 -23.85 -7.05
N TRP A 5 -56.21 -23.20 -8.21
CA TRP A 5 -57.45 -22.56 -8.72
C TRP A 5 -57.15 -21.35 -9.63
N PHE A 6 -57.13 -21.62 -10.93
CA PHE A 6 -57.50 -20.67 -11.99
C PHE A 6 -59.02 -20.78 -12.23
N SER A 7 -59.65 -19.69 -12.69
CA SER A 7 -60.84 -19.63 -13.57
C SER A 7 -61.50 -18.25 -13.42
N ARG A 8 -62.08 -17.55 -14.41
CA ARG A 8 -62.17 -17.54 -15.90
C ARG A 8 -62.69 -16.09 -16.23
N SER A 9 -62.83 -15.56 -17.44
CA SER A 9 -63.36 -16.14 -18.68
C SER A 9 -63.12 -15.24 -19.91
N SER A 10 -62.90 -15.89 -21.07
CA SER A 10 -63.52 -15.62 -22.39
C SER A 10 -63.26 -14.32 -23.16
N THR A 11 -63.24 -14.26 -24.50
CA THR A 11 -63.15 -15.22 -25.64
C THR A 11 -62.67 -14.41 -26.89
N GLU A 12 -62.48 -14.86 -28.15
CA GLU A 12 -62.60 -16.13 -28.92
C GLU A 12 -61.50 -16.10 -30.04
N ALA A 13 -60.90 -17.22 -30.48
CA ALA A 13 -61.17 -17.97 -31.74
C ALA A 13 -61.08 -17.17 -33.08
N ALA A 14 -60.45 -17.64 -34.17
CA ALA A 14 -60.05 -19.03 -34.51
C ALA A 14 -58.80 -19.18 -35.41
N ASP A 15 -58.31 -20.42 -35.45
CA ASP A 15 -57.19 -21.09 -36.18
C ASP A 15 -57.46 -21.25 -37.72
N PRO A 16 -56.61 -21.89 -38.60
CA PRO A 16 -55.76 -23.07 -38.33
C PRO A 16 -54.39 -23.27 -39.06
N ALA A 17 -53.55 -24.14 -38.45
CA ALA A 17 -52.70 -25.19 -39.07
C ALA A 17 -51.46 -24.81 -39.95
N LEU A 18 -50.37 -25.60 -40.08
CA LEU A 18 -49.85 -26.81 -39.40
C LEU A 18 -48.34 -27.03 -39.79
N ILE A 19 -47.59 -27.77 -38.96
CA ILE A 19 -46.35 -28.56 -39.27
C ILE A 19 -44.99 -27.85 -39.49
N SER A 20 -44.02 -28.16 -38.62
CA SER A 20 -42.63 -28.65 -38.91
C SER A 20 -41.53 -28.08 -38.00
N ARG A 21 -40.51 -28.90 -37.73
CA ARG A 21 -39.23 -28.55 -37.08
C ARG A 21 -38.28 -27.89 -38.10
N ALA A 22 -37.43 -26.95 -37.66
CA ALA A 22 -35.96 -27.04 -37.70
C ALA A 22 -35.26 -25.67 -37.59
N GLU A 23 -34.06 -25.72 -37.00
CA GLU A 23 -32.87 -24.85 -37.03
C GLU A 23 -32.85 -23.48 -37.75
N SER A 24 -32.16 -22.54 -37.08
CA SER A 24 -31.30 -21.46 -37.62
C SER A 24 -31.92 -20.41 -38.57
N THR A 25 -31.90 -19.14 -38.15
CA THR A 25 -31.00 -18.14 -38.76
C THR A 25 -31.02 -16.79 -38.01
N LYS A 26 -30.01 -15.96 -38.32
CA LYS A 26 -29.82 -14.58 -37.87
C LYS A 26 -31.02 -13.68 -38.21
N SER A 27 -31.27 -12.67 -37.38
CA SER A 27 -31.84 -11.40 -37.83
C SER A 27 -31.29 -10.23 -37.02
N ASP A 28 -31.13 -9.09 -37.70
CA ASP A 28 -30.38 -7.93 -37.23
C ASP A 28 -31.11 -7.13 -36.14
N ILE A 29 -30.35 -6.54 -35.23
CA ILE A 29 -30.81 -5.40 -34.43
C ILE A 29 -29.90 -4.21 -34.74
N SER A 30 -30.47 -3.29 -35.52
CA SER A 30 -29.84 -2.06 -35.99
C SER A 30 -29.27 -1.20 -34.85
N SER A 31 -28.02 -0.79 -34.98
CA SER A 31 -27.32 0.12 -34.07
C SER A 31 -27.60 1.58 -34.43
N THR A 32 -28.25 2.33 -33.54
CA THR A 32 -28.64 3.73 -33.77
C THR A 32 -28.31 4.66 -32.59
N TRP A 33 -27.03 4.72 -32.18
CA TRP A 33 -26.52 5.82 -31.36
C TRP A 33 -25.14 6.32 -31.82
N THR A 34 -25.08 7.62 -32.11
CA THR A 34 -23.93 8.53 -32.20
C THR A 34 -22.53 7.95 -32.45
N THR A 35 -22.09 8.01 -33.70
CA THR A 35 -20.68 7.90 -34.11
C THR A 35 -19.83 8.99 -33.45
N THR A 36 -19.06 8.64 -32.42
CA THR A 36 -17.91 9.46 -31.99
C THR A 36 -16.74 9.15 -32.92
N THR A 37 -16.35 10.12 -33.75
CA THR A 37 -15.24 9.98 -34.71
C THR A 37 -13.90 9.99 -33.98
N SER A 38 -13.48 8.84 -33.45
CA SER A 38 -12.15 8.67 -32.85
C SER A 38 -11.07 8.62 -33.93
N THR A 39 -10.16 9.59 -33.94
CA THR A 39 -9.02 9.60 -34.86
C THR A 39 -7.93 8.66 -34.36
N THR A 40 -7.73 7.54 -35.05
CA THR A 40 -6.59 6.64 -34.82
C THR A 40 -5.30 7.28 -35.30
N ILE A 41 -4.34 7.49 -34.42
CA ILE A 41 -3.00 7.94 -34.79
C ILE A 41 -2.07 6.73 -34.80
N GLN A 42 -1.65 6.34 -36.00
CA GLN A 42 -0.71 5.24 -36.24
C GLN A 42 0.69 5.86 -36.43
N GLY A 43 1.60 5.63 -35.49
CA GLY A 43 2.96 6.16 -35.54
C GLY A 43 3.93 5.17 -36.21
N ASP A 44 4.58 5.60 -37.28
CA ASP A 44 5.83 4.98 -37.76
C ASP A 44 7.00 5.56 -36.94
N ALA A 45 7.77 4.65 -36.33
CA ALA A 45 8.83 4.91 -35.34
C ALA A 45 8.35 5.66 -34.07
N PRO A 46 8.72 5.21 -32.85
CA PRO A 46 8.42 5.96 -31.65
C PRO A 46 9.20 7.28 -31.65
N ALA A 47 8.49 8.40 -31.55
CA ALA A 47 9.12 9.65 -31.11
C ALA A 47 9.73 9.44 -29.71
N GLU A 48 10.84 10.10 -29.39
CA GLU A 48 11.58 9.88 -28.13
C GLU A 48 10.73 10.12 -26.85
N ASP A 49 9.62 10.85 -26.98
CA ASP A 49 8.66 11.17 -25.91
C ASP A 49 7.41 10.25 -25.83
N ASP A 50 7.35 9.14 -26.59
CA ASP A 50 6.19 8.23 -26.59
C ASP A 50 6.45 6.85 -25.93
N LEU A 51 5.39 6.12 -25.64
CA LEU A 51 5.44 4.79 -25.03
C LEU A 51 6.09 3.76 -25.97
N ALA A 52 7.17 3.14 -25.50
CA ALA A 52 7.87 2.10 -26.23
C ALA A 52 7.30 0.70 -25.91
N LEU A 53 7.14 -0.12 -26.95
CA LEU A 53 6.75 -1.53 -26.86
C LEU A 53 7.90 -2.39 -27.40
N SER A 54 8.25 -3.46 -26.71
CA SER A 54 9.24 -4.44 -27.18
C SER A 54 8.91 -5.86 -26.72
N ILE A 55 9.34 -6.85 -27.50
CA ILE A 55 9.10 -8.28 -27.27
C ILE A 55 10.47 -8.96 -27.12
N HIS A 56 10.62 -9.76 -26.07
CA HIS A 56 11.89 -10.36 -25.66
C HIS A 56 11.73 -11.88 -25.43
N PRO A 57 11.90 -12.71 -26.47
CA PRO A 57 11.87 -14.17 -26.36
C PRO A 57 12.97 -14.68 -25.42
N LEU A 58 12.64 -15.62 -24.53
CA LEU A 58 13.58 -16.14 -23.56
C LEU A 58 14.62 -17.06 -24.24
N PRO A 59 15.88 -17.14 -23.74
CA PRO A 59 16.89 -18.03 -24.30
C PRO A 59 16.49 -19.52 -24.23
N SER A 60 15.65 -19.87 -23.26
CA SER A 60 15.04 -21.18 -23.05
C SER A 60 13.92 -21.55 -24.04
N LYS A 61 13.45 -20.59 -24.86
CA LYS A 61 12.34 -20.73 -25.83
C LYS A 61 10.95 -21.08 -25.27
N ASP A 62 10.83 -21.31 -23.97
CA ASP A 62 9.59 -21.65 -23.23
C ASP A 62 8.75 -20.43 -22.83
N GLY A 63 9.19 -19.21 -23.17
CA GLY A 63 8.50 -17.99 -22.81
C GLY A 63 8.99 -16.75 -23.56
N LEU A 64 8.31 -15.63 -23.35
CA LEU A 64 8.73 -14.30 -23.78
C LEU A 64 8.29 -13.22 -22.79
N ILE A 65 8.99 -12.08 -22.79
CA ILE A 65 8.61 -10.89 -22.02
C ILE A 65 8.16 -9.80 -22.99
N ALA A 66 6.91 -9.36 -22.88
CA ALA A 66 6.43 -8.14 -23.52
C ALA A 66 6.67 -6.97 -22.56
N LYS A 67 7.51 -6.01 -22.95
CA LYS A 67 7.92 -4.87 -22.12
C LYS A 67 7.27 -3.58 -22.64
N ILE A 68 6.46 -2.93 -21.82
CA ILE A 68 5.80 -1.66 -22.14
C ILE A 68 6.43 -0.56 -21.29
N THR A 69 7.22 0.31 -21.92
CA THR A 69 7.98 1.37 -21.23
C THR A 69 7.38 2.73 -21.57
N PRO A 70 6.62 3.36 -20.66
CA PRO A 70 6.12 4.73 -20.85
C PRO A 70 7.24 5.77 -20.68
N PRO A 71 7.02 7.01 -21.14
CA PRO A 71 7.95 8.11 -20.90
C PRO A 71 8.26 8.28 -19.40
N ARG A 72 9.50 8.65 -19.06
CA ARG A 72 9.94 8.76 -17.66
C ARG A 72 9.22 9.89 -16.90
N GLN A 73 8.88 10.95 -17.61
CA GLN A 73 8.22 12.15 -17.09
C GLN A 73 7.37 12.81 -18.19
N PRO A 74 6.42 13.69 -17.86
CA PRO A 74 5.67 14.44 -18.85
C PRO A 74 6.57 15.43 -19.61
N ALA A 75 6.32 15.61 -20.91
CA ALA A 75 7.06 16.54 -21.77
C ALA A 75 6.98 18.02 -21.33
N LYS A 76 5.95 18.38 -20.53
CA LYS A 76 5.85 19.66 -19.83
C LYS A 76 5.77 19.39 -18.33
N PRO A 77 6.61 20.01 -17.48
CA PRO A 77 6.54 19.84 -16.03
C PRO A 77 5.15 20.21 -15.49
N VAL A 78 4.53 19.29 -14.75
CA VAL A 78 3.25 19.46 -14.06
C VAL A 78 3.41 19.06 -12.59
N ALA A 79 2.57 19.62 -11.70
CA ALA A 79 2.55 19.22 -10.29
C ALA A 79 2.03 17.79 -10.12
N HIS A 80 0.98 17.44 -10.88
CA HIS A 80 0.41 16.12 -11.05
C HIS A 80 -0.40 16.07 -12.35
N VAL A 81 -0.79 14.87 -12.77
CA VAL A 81 -1.82 14.68 -13.80
C VAL A 81 -3.20 14.90 -13.17
N PRO A 82 -4.04 15.78 -13.72
CA PRO A 82 -5.39 16.04 -13.19
C PRO A 82 -6.28 14.79 -13.12
N CYS A 83 -7.12 14.70 -12.09
CA CYS A 83 -7.95 13.54 -11.79
C CYS A 83 -9.43 13.90 -11.60
N ASP A 84 -10.30 13.00 -12.04
CA ASP A 84 -11.73 12.99 -11.73
C ASP A 84 -12.02 11.83 -10.77
N ILE A 85 -12.16 12.15 -9.48
CA ILE A 85 -12.28 11.16 -8.41
C ILE A 85 -13.71 11.14 -7.89
N VAL A 86 -14.31 9.95 -7.83
CA VAL A 86 -15.58 9.73 -7.12
C VAL A 86 -15.33 8.84 -5.90
N LEU A 87 -15.48 9.42 -4.71
CA LEU A 87 -15.44 8.68 -3.46
C LEU A 87 -16.79 8.00 -3.23
N VAL A 88 -16.80 6.67 -3.17
CA VAL A 88 -17.95 5.83 -2.86
C VAL A 88 -17.76 5.30 -1.43
N VAL A 89 -18.26 6.07 -0.48
CA VAL A 89 -18.04 5.88 0.96
C VAL A 89 -19.13 5.01 1.56
N ASP A 90 -18.74 3.89 2.16
CA ASP A 90 -19.60 3.12 3.04
C ASP A 90 -19.90 3.93 4.30
N VAL A 91 -21.18 4.05 4.62
CA VAL A 91 -21.68 4.68 5.85
C VAL A 91 -22.63 3.74 6.59
N SER A 92 -22.51 2.42 6.38
CA SER A 92 -23.29 1.40 7.09
C SER A 92 -22.98 1.38 8.59
N GLY A 93 -23.80 0.65 9.37
CA GLY A 93 -23.63 0.56 10.82
C GLY A 93 -22.26 0.09 11.30
N SER A 94 -21.62 -0.87 10.60
CA SER A 94 -20.28 -1.39 10.94
C SER A 94 -19.19 -0.32 10.86
N MET A 95 -19.35 0.66 9.97
CA MET A 95 -18.41 1.79 9.87
C MET A 95 -18.35 2.63 11.17
N GLY A 96 -19.32 2.46 12.08
CA GLY A 96 -19.31 3.00 13.42
C GLY A 96 -18.50 2.20 14.44
N ASP A 97 -18.07 0.99 14.13
CA ASP A 97 -17.23 0.16 15.00
C ASP A 97 -15.84 0.78 15.20
N ASN A 98 -15.18 0.37 16.29
CA ASN A 98 -13.89 0.94 16.66
C ASN A 98 -12.82 0.60 15.61
N ALA A 99 -12.12 1.64 15.16
CA ALA A 99 -10.97 1.54 14.28
C ALA A 99 -9.93 0.54 14.84
N PRO A 100 -9.50 -0.46 14.05
CA PRO A 100 -8.44 -1.35 14.49
C PRO A 100 -7.14 -0.58 14.74
N VAL A 101 -6.45 -0.99 15.80
CA VAL A 101 -5.11 -0.52 16.19
C VAL A 101 -4.15 -1.69 16.01
N PRO A 102 -2.88 -1.46 15.62
CA PRO A 102 -1.87 -2.51 15.64
C PRO A 102 -1.83 -3.19 17.03
N ALA A 103 -2.13 -4.48 17.07
CA ALA A 103 -2.09 -5.30 18.27
C ALA A 103 -1.47 -6.66 17.94
N GLY A 104 -0.42 -7.01 18.69
CA GLY A 104 0.28 -8.28 18.59
C GLY A 104 -0.58 -9.49 19.00
N PRO A 105 -0.16 -10.72 18.66
CA PRO A 105 -0.86 -11.93 19.10
C PRO A 105 -0.84 -12.05 20.64
N GLY A 106 -2.00 -11.83 21.27
CA GLY A 106 -2.17 -11.92 22.74
C GLY A 106 -2.28 -10.57 23.46
N GLU A 107 -2.23 -9.44 22.75
CA GLU A 107 -2.42 -8.11 23.34
C GLU A 107 -3.90 -7.73 23.45
N GLU A 108 -4.27 -6.94 24.47
CA GLU A 108 -5.59 -6.30 24.55
C GLU A 108 -5.67 -5.16 23.54
N THR A 109 -6.67 -5.18 22.67
CA THR A 109 -6.86 -4.16 21.62
C THR A 109 -7.05 -2.77 22.23
N GLU A 110 -6.09 -1.87 22.04
CA GLU A 110 -6.26 -0.48 22.44
C GLU A 110 -7.39 0.18 21.64
N ASN A 111 -8.20 1.02 22.29
CA ASN A 111 -9.27 1.76 21.64
C ASN A 111 -9.11 3.26 21.88
N TYR A 112 -8.73 3.99 20.83
CA TYR A 112 -8.60 5.46 20.82
C TYR A 112 -9.93 6.20 20.64
N GLY A 113 -11.06 5.48 20.52
CA GLY A 113 -12.39 6.04 20.25
C GLY A 113 -12.60 6.48 18.80
N LEU A 114 -11.65 6.21 17.90
CA LEU A 114 -11.85 6.41 16.47
C LEU A 114 -12.78 5.31 15.95
N SER A 115 -13.75 5.66 15.12
CA SER A 115 -14.52 4.70 14.32
C SER A 115 -13.83 4.44 12.97
N VAL A 116 -14.18 3.35 12.29
CA VAL A 116 -13.68 3.11 10.91
C VAL A 116 -14.11 4.24 9.96
N LEU A 117 -15.28 4.83 10.15
CA LEU A 117 -15.71 6.01 9.39
C LEU A 117 -14.84 7.24 9.68
N ASP A 118 -14.34 7.43 10.90
CA ASP A 118 -13.41 8.54 11.21
C ASP A 118 -12.08 8.39 10.45
N LEU A 119 -11.62 7.14 10.26
CA LEU A 119 -10.47 6.80 9.43
C LEU A 119 -10.73 7.11 7.96
N VAL A 120 -11.87 6.68 7.42
CA VAL A 120 -12.27 6.95 6.02
C VAL A 120 -12.44 8.44 5.75
N LYS A 121 -13.07 9.19 6.67
CA LYS A 121 -13.15 10.66 6.59
C LYS A 121 -11.77 11.28 6.55
N HIS A 122 -10.83 10.81 7.37
CA HIS A 122 -9.48 11.34 7.37
C HIS A 122 -8.77 11.07 6.04
N ALA A 123 -8.86 9.86 5.49
CA ALA A 123 -8.34 9.55 4.15
C ALA A 123 -8.95 10.44 3.05
N ALA A 124 -10.27 10.62 3.04
CA ALA A 124 -10.97 11.49 2.11
C ALA A 124 -10.52 12.97 2.20
N ARG A 125 -10.15 13.44 3.40
CA ARG A 125 -9.60 14.79 3.61
C ARG A 125 -8.17 14.92 3.10
N THR A 126 -7.35 13.87 3.19
CA THR A 126 -6.01 13.82 2.57
C THR A 126 -6.08 13.96 1.05
N ILE A 127 -7.00 13.22 0.42
CA ILE A 127 -7.29 13.35 -1.02
C ILE A 127 -7.67 14.80 -1.33
N LEU A 128 -8.66 15.34 -0.61
CA LEU A 128 -9.19 16.69 -0.82
C LEU A 128 -8.14 17.80 -0.68
N GLU A 129 -7.22 17.69 0.29
CA GLU A 129 -6.18 18.70 0.50
C GLU A 129 -5.22 18.76 -0.70
N THR A 130 -4.90 17.62 -1.31
CA THR A 130 -3.93 17.52 -2.43
C THR A 130 -4.48 17.78 -3.83
N MET A 131 -5.79 17.82 -4.00
CA MET A 131 -6.43 18.21 -5.27
C MET A 131 -6.33 19.72 -5.53
N ASP A 132 -6.51 20.18 -6.76
CA ASP A 132 -6.61 21.61 -7.10
C ASP A 132 -7.78 21.94 -8.05
N ASP A 133 -7.86 23.18 -8.52
CA ASP A 133 -8.90 23.66 -9.44
C ASP A 133 -8.94 22.89 -10.79
N GLY A 134 -7.89 22.15 -11.14
CA GLY A 134 -7.84 21.25 -12.29
C GLY A 134 -8.49 19.88 -12.04
N ASP A 135 -8.52 19.41 -10.79
CA ASP A 135 -9.13 18.14 -10.38
C ASP A 135 -10.61 18.27 -10.06
N ARG A 136 -11.40 17.19 -10.17
CA ARG A 136 -12.80 17.16 -9.72
C ARG A 136 -13.08 16.07 -8.70
N LEU A 137 -13.87 16.40 -7.67
CA LEU A 137 -14.31 15.45 -6.64
C LEU A 137 -15.83 15.27 -6.64
N GLY A 138 -16.28 14.03 -6.82
CA GLY A 138 -17.63 13.55 -6.54
C GLY A 138 -17.65 12.74 -5.25
N ILE A 139 -18.79 12.74 -4.55
CA ILE A 139 -18.98 12.03 -3.28
C ILE A 139 -20.34 11.32 -3.31
N VAL A 140 -20.30 10.00 -3.17
CA VAL A 140 -21.46 9.12 -2.98
C VAL A 140 -21.29 8.43 -1.63
N THR A 141 -22.33 8.44 -0.80
CA THR A 141 -22.39 7.63 0.42
C THR A 141 -23.37 6.49 0.23
N PHE A 142 -23.08 5.29 0.73
CA PHE A 142 -24.02 4.18 0.69
C PHE A 142 -24.19 3.49 2.05
N ALA A 143 -25.45 3.19 2.36
CA ALA A 143 -25.85 2.22 3.37
C ALA A 143 -26.87 1.28 2.71
N SER A 144 -28.09 1.07 3.24
CA SER A 144 -29.15 0.34 2.51
C SER A 144 -29.54 1.01 1.18
N LYS A 145 -29.40 2.34 1.11
CA LYS A 145 -29.54 3.14 -0.12
C LYS A 145 -28.26 3.94 -0.37
N ALA A 146 -27.92 4.13 -1.65
CA ALA A 146 -26.91 5.08 -2.06
C ALA A 146 -27.49 6.50 -2.14
N LYS A 147 -26.63 7.49 -1.93
CA LYS A 147 -26.95 8.93 -2.03
C LYS A 147 -25.76 9.66 -2.64
N VAL A 148 -26.00 10.37 -3.74
CA VAL A 148 -25.07 11.39 -4.24
C VAL A 148 -25.08 12.56 -3.26
N VAL A 149 -23.96 12.78 -2.57
CA VAL A 149 -23.74 13.92 -1.66
C VAL A 149 -23.15 15.10 -2.43
N GLN A 150 -22.29 14.83 -3.42
CA GLN A 150 -21.66 15.82 -4.27
C GLN A 150 -21.45 15.25 -5.68
N ARG A 151 -21.82 16.00 -6.72
CA ARG A 151 -21.45 15.67 -8.11
C ARG A 151 -19.98 16.01 -8.38
N LEU A 152 -19.37 15.44 -9.41
CA LEU A 152 -18.04 15.85 -9.87
C LEU A 152 -17.99 17.37 -10.09
N THR A 153 -17.15 18.05 -9.33
CA THR A 153 -17.01 19.52 -9.34
C THR A 153 -15.54 19.89 -9.15
N PRO A 154 -15.01 20.94 -9.81
CA PRO A 154 -13.62 21.35 -9.68
C PRO A 154 -13.23 21.72 -8.25
N MET A 155 -12.07 21.30 -7.76
CA MET A 155 -11.64 21.49 -6.36
C MET A 155 -11.04 22.89 -6.08
N SER A 156 -11.75 23.92 -6.55
CA SER A 156 -11.57 25.31 -6.14
C SER A 156 -11.72 25.49 -4.62
N ARG A 157 -11.12 26.54 -4.07
CA ARG A 157 -11.18 26.85 -2.62
C ARG A 157 -12.60 26.84 -2.03
N ARG A 158 -13.61 27.27 -2.79
CA ARG A 158 -15.03 27.23 -2.39
C ARG A 158 -15.57 25.80 -2.36
N ASN A 159 -15.27 25.01 -3.39
CA ASN A 159 -15.77 23.65 -3.53
C ASN A 159 -15.05 22.69 -2.57
N LYS A 160 -13.77 22.93 -2.25
CA LYS A 160 -13.07 22.23 -1.16
C LYS A 160 -13.76 22.43 0.19
N ALA A 161 -14.14 23.66 0.53
CA ALA A 161 -14.86 23.93 1.79
C ALA A 161 -16.24 23.23 1.84
N LEU A 162 -16.90 23.06 0.69
CA LEU A 162 -18.14 22.27 0.58
C LEU A 162 -17.88 20.77 0.75
N ALA A 163 -16.86 20.23 0.08
CA ALA A 163 -16.45 18.83 0.19
C ALA A 163 -16.03 18.46 1.62
N GLU A 164 -15.24 19.30 2.28
CA GLU A 164 -14.84 19.17 3.69
C GLU A 164 -16.05 19.09 4.62
N LYS A 165 -17.05 19.96 4.41
CA LYS A 165 -18.32 19.94 5.15
C LYS A 165 -19.11 18.65 4.89
N ASN A 166 -19.16 18.19 3.65
CA ASN A 166 -19.84 16.97 3.24
C ASN A 166 -19.20 15.72 3.87
N ILE A 167 -17.87 15.61 3.84
CA ILE A 167 -17.09 14.51 4.47
C ILE A 167 -17.28 14.53 5.99
N SER A 168 -17.12 15.69 6.62
CA SER A 168 -17.28 15.84 8.08
C SER A 168 -18.68 15.45 8.56
N GLY A 169 -19.71 15.71 7.75
CA GLY A 169 -21.11 15.43 8.05
C GLY A 169 -21.56 13.97 7.94
N MET A 170 -20.73 13.06 7.41
CA MET A 170 -21.07 11.64 7.27
C MET A 170 -21.26 10.97 8.65
N ARG A 171 -22.21 10.03 8.75
CA ARG A 171 -22.50 9.26 9.99
C ARG A 171 -22.88 7.82 9.67
N PRO A 172 -22.53 6.83 10.52
CA PRO A 172 -22.96 5.45 10.35
C PRO A 172 -24.49 5.33 10.47
N ILE A 173 -25.11 4.58 9.55
CA ILE A 173 -26.56 4.34 9.45
C ILE A 173 -26.81 2.98 8.79
N ASP A 174 -27.84 2.24 9.23
CA ASP A 174 -28.49 1.18 8.41
C ASP A 174 -27.54 0.04 7.92
N ALA A 175 -27.94 -0.75 6.90
CA ALA A 175 -27.19 -1.89 6.35
C ALA A 175 -26.26 -1.53 5.17
N THR A 176 -25.71 -2.52 4.44
CA THR A 176 -24.60 -2.33 3.46
C THR A 176 -24.99 -2.75 2.03
N ASN A 177 -25.36 -1.78 1.18
CA ASN A 177 -25.70 -1.97 -0.24
C ASN A 177 -24.59 -1.45 -1.18
N LEU A 178 -23.49 -2.21 -1.25
CA LEU A 178 -22.33 -1.89 -2.09
C LEU A 178 -22.68 -1.73 -3.58
N TRP A 179 -23.60 -2.54 -4.10
CA TRP A 179 -23.97 -2.50 -5.52
C TRP A 179 -24.58 -1.15 -5.92
N HIS A 180 -25.50 -0.63 -5.10
CA HIS A 180 -26.14 0.65 -5.36
C HIS A 180 -25.13 1.81 -5.23
N GLY A 181 -24.24 1.75 -4.24
CA GLY A 181 -23.17 2.74 -4.07
C GLY A 181 -22.24 2.81 -5.29
N LEU A 182 -21.80 1.65 -5.78
CA LEU A 182 -20.94 1.54 -6.96
C LEU A 182 -21.63 2.07 -8.22
N LEU A 183 -22.90 1.71 -8.44
CA LEU A 183 -23.65 2.14 -9.61
C LEU A 183 -23.87 3.67 -9.64
N GLU A 184 -24.22 4.28 -8.51
CA GLU A 184 -24.34 5.74 -8.42
C GLU A 184 -22.97 6.43 -8.59
N GLY A 185 -21.88 5.82 -8.11
CA GLY A 185 -20.53 6.30 -8.33
C GLY A 185 -20.14 6.34 -9.82
N ILE A 186 -20.41 5.26 -10.56
CA ILE A 186 -20.17 5.16 -12.00
C ILE A 186 -21.02 6.18 -12.79
N LYS A 187 -22.31 6.33 -12.44
CA LYS A 187 -23.23 7.28 -13.10
C LYS A 187 -22.76 8.73 -13.04
N LEU A 188 -21.98 9.14 -12.04
CA LEU A 188 -21.48 10.52 -11.94
C LEU A 188 -20.56 10.92 -13.09
N PHE A 189 -19.83 9.99 -13.69
CA PHE A 189 -19.01 10.26 -14.88
C PHE A 189 -19.90 10.47 -16.12
N ASN A 190 -20.95 9.68 -16.29
CA ASN A 190 -21.86 9.77 -17.43
C ASN A 190 -22.75 11.03 -17.37
N ALA A 191 -23.13 11.47 -16.16
CA ALA A 191 -24.03 12.60 -15.95
C ALA A 191 -23.46 13.99 -16.32
N GLY A 192 -22.15 14.07 -16.61
CA GLY A 192 -21.46 15.33 -16.92
C GLY A 192 -21.22 15.60 -18.41
N GLY A 193 -21.33 14.61 -19.30
CA GLY A 193 -20.98 14.71 -20.73
C GLY A 193 -19.49 14.94 -21.04
N GLU A 194 -18.69 15.31 -20.04
CA GLU A 194 -17.26 15.58 -20.12
C GLU A 194 -16.40 14.30 -20.11
N VAL A 195 -16.44 13.55 -21.20
CA VAL A 195 -15.50 12.45 -21.48
C VAL A 195 -14.22 13.02 -22.12
N ASN A 196 -13.08 12.34 -21.97
CA ASN A 196 -11.84 12.66 -22.69
C ASN A 196 -11.27 14.07 -22.44
N THR A 197 -11.34 14.57 -21.19
CA THR A 197 -10.91 15.93 -20.81
C THR A 197 -9.43 16.06 -20.40
N GLY A 198 -8.61 15.03 -20.60
CA GLY A 198 -7.23 14.96 -20.10
C GLY A 198 -7.13 14.56 -18.61
N ARG A 199 -8.26 14.37 -17.93
CA ARG A 199 -8.33 13.95 -16.51
C ARG A 199 -8.41 12.43 -16.38
N VAL A 200 -7.76 11.88 -15.35
CA VAL A 200 -7.79 10.44 -15.02
C VAL A 200 -9.06 10.11 -14.24
N PRO A 201 -9.99 9.29 -14.77
CA PRO A 201 -11.24 8.96 -14.09
C PRO A 201 -11.07 7.77 -13.13
N ALA A 202 -11.42 7.96 -11.86
CA ALA A 202 -11.29 6.94 -10.82
C ALA A 202 -12.48 6.91 -9.84
N VAL A 203 -13.02 5.72 -9.59
CA VAL A 203 -13.94 5.42 -8.49
C VAL A 203 -13.14 4.83 -7.34
N MET A 204 -13.28 5.38 -6.13
CA MET A 204 -12.67 4.83 -4.91
C MET A 204 -13.76 4.33 -3.96
N VAL A 205 -13.88 3.02 -3.85
CA VAL A 205 -14.82 2.34 -2.93
C VAL A 205 -14.15 2.15 -1.58
N LEU A 206 -14.76 2.67 -0.51
CA LEU A 206 -14.21 2.72 0.84
C LEU A 206 -15.16 1.97 1.79
N THR A 207 -14.82 0.77 2.24
CA THR A 207 -15.73 -0.11 3.01
C THR A 207 -14.99 -1.02 3.99
N ASP A 208 -15.63 -1.38 5.10
CA ASP A 208 -15.12 -2.30 6.12
C ASP A 208 -15.69 -3.72 6.03
N GLY A 209 -16.64 -3.93 5.11
CA GLY A 209 -17.77 -4.77 5.44
C GLY A 209 -17.97 -6.06 4.65
N MET A 210 -19.18 -6.58 4.82
CA MET A 210 -19.78 -7.62 4.00
C MET A 210 -21.07 -7.07 3.40
N PRO A 211 -21.19 -6.88 2.07
CA PRO A 211 -22.44 -6.45 1.47
C PRO A 211 -23.54 -7.50 1.72
N ASN A 212 -24.58 -7.06 2.41
CA ASN A 212 -25.64 -7.89 2.98
C ASN A 212 -27.04 -7.47 2.52
N HIS A 213 -27.17 -6.34 1.80
CA HIS A 213 -28.44 -5.79 1.34
C HIS A 213 -28.46 -5.59 -0.19
N MET A 214 -29.51 -6.08 -0.85
CA MET A 214 -29.77 -5.92 -2.30
C MET A 214 -28.59 -6.31 -3.22
N CYS A 215 -27.80 -7.31 -2.82
CA CYS A 215 -26.75 -7.90 -3.65
C CYS A 215 -27.33 -8.42 -4.99
N PRO A 216 -26.61 -8.27 -6.12
CA PRO A 216 -27.08 -8.80 -7.40
C PRO A 216 -27.28 -10.32 -7.35
N VAL A 217 -28.44 -10.79 -7.81
CA VAL A 217 -28.79 -12.23 -7.83
C VAL A 217 -27.78 -13.05 -8.65
N GLN A 218 -27.31 -12.48 -9.76
CA GLN A 218 -26.27 -13.07 -10.64
C GLN A 218 -24.83 -12.89 -10.13
N GLY A 219 -24.63 -12.32 -8.94
CA GLY A 219 -23.31 -11.89 -8.44
C GLY A 219 -22.84 -10.55 -9.02
N TYR A 220 -21.86 -9.94 -8.35
CA TYR A 220 -21.28 -8.65 -8.73
C TYR A 220 -20.47 -8.75 -10.03
N VAL A 221 -19.67 -9.81 -10.16
CA VAL A 221 -18.75 -10.00 -11.28
C VAL A 221 -19.46 -10.16 -12.63
N PRO A 222 -20.45 -11.06 -12.81
CA PRO A 222 -21.16 -11.18 -14.08
C PRO A 222 -21.96 -9.91 -14.42
N LYS A 223 -22.45 -9.18 -13.41
CA LYS A 223 -23.19 -7.93 -13.63
C LYS A 223 -22.29 -6.75 -14.03
N LEU A 224 -21.05 -6.68 -13.55
CA LEU A 224 -20.07 -5.70 -14.03
C LEU A 224 -19.56 -6.04 -15.43
N ARG A 225 -19.31 -7.32 -15.73
CA ARG A 225 -18.92 -7.76 -17.08
C ARG A 225 -20.01 -7.51 -18.14
N GLY A 226 -21.27 -7.54 -17.74
CA GLY A 226 -22.42 -7.22 -18.60
C GLY A 226 -22.72 -5.72 -18.75
N MET A 227 -21.89 -4.83 -18.20
CA MET A 227 -21.94 -3.40 -18.50
C MET A 227 -21.11 -3.08 -19.74
N GLU A 228 -21.45 -1.98 -20.42
CA GLU A 228 -20.57 -1.34 -21.40
C GLU A 228 -19.25 -0.88 -20.74
N GLN A 229 -18.27 -0.43 -21.55
CA GLN A 229 -16.96 -0.02 -21.04
C GLN A 229 -17.07 0.97 -19.87
N LEU A 230 -16.48 0.60 -18.75
CA LEU A 230 -16.55 1.38 -17.51
C LEU A 230 -15.82 2.73 -17.70
N PRO A 231 -16.46 3.87 -17.40
CA PRO A 231 -15.92 5.20 -17.68
C PRO A 231 -14.77 5.62 -16.74
N ALA A 232 -14.47 4.80 -15.73
CA ALA A 232 -13.52 5.11 -14.66
C ALA A 232 -12.89 3.83 -14.11
N SER A 233 -11.63 3.91 -13.68
CA SER A 233 -10.97 2.80 -12.99
C SER A 233 -11.54 2.62 -11.58
N ILE A 234 -11.91 1.39 -11.19
CA ILE A 234 -12.51 1.11 -9.87
C ILE A 234 -11.43 0.59 -8.91
N HIS A 235 -11.16 1.34 -7.86
CA HIS A 235 -10.25 0.98 -6.77
C HIS A 235 -11.05 0.66 -5.51
N THR A 236 -10.65 -0.37 -4.77
CA THR A 236 -11.38 -0.85 -3.58
C THR A 236 -10.46 -0.87 -2.37
N PHE A 237 -10.90 -0.24 -1.28
CA PHE A 237 -10.15 -0.14 -0.03
C PHE A 237 -10.95 -0.84 1.06
N GLY A 238 -10.41 -1.96 1.55
CA GLY A 238 -10.99 -2.75 2.62
C GLY A 238 -10.38 -2.38 3.96
N PHE A 239 -11.19 -1.94 4.92
CA PHE A 239 -10.76 -1.55 6.26
C PHE A 239 -11.04 -2.66 7.29
N GLY A 240 -10.07 -2.96 8.17
CA GLY A 240 -10.23 -3.96 9.23
C GLY A 240 -10.34 -5.40 8.73
N TYR A 241 -10.76 -6.33 9.60
CA TYR A 241 -10.61 -7.77 9.37
C TYR A 241 -11.92 -8.52 9.00
N SER A 242 -13.02 -7.80 8.76
CA SER A 242 -14.36 -8.38 8.51
C SER A 242 -14.79 -8.27 7.04
N LEU A 243 -13.83 -8.45 6.13
CA LEU A 243 -13.95 -8.10 4.72
C LEU A 243 -14.24 -9.28 3.79
N ARG A 244 -15.15 -9.08 2.82
CA ARG A 244 -15.18 -9.91 1.59
C ARG A 244 -14.09 -9.47 0.60
N SER A 245 -12.81 -9.60 0.97
CA SER A 245 -11.67 -9.15 0.15
C SER A 245 -11.60 -9.80 -1.23
N GLY A 246 -12.09 -11.03 -1.39
CA GLY A 246 -12.24 -11.69 -2.68
C GLY A 246 -13.14 -10.90 -3.65
N LEU A 247 -14.34 -10.52 -3.19
CA LEU A 247 -15.24 -9.63 -3.92
C LEU A 247 -14.60 -8.27 -4.24
N LEU A 248 -13.96 -7.63 -3.26
CA LEU A 248 -13.32 -6.33 -3.45
C LEU A 248 -12.17 -6.41 -4.48
N LYS A 249 -11.38 -7.49 -4.48
CA LYS A 249 -10.35 -7.77 -5.50
C LYS A 249 -10.97 -7.96 -6.88
N SER A 250 -12.04 -8.75 -7.00
CA SER A 250 -12.69 -9.01 -8.29
C SER A 250 -13.36 -7.76 -8.88
N ILE A 251 -14.00 -6.92 -8.07
CA ILE A 251 -14.55 -5.62 -8.52
C ILE A 251 -13.43 -4.73 -9.08
N ALA A 252 -12.30 -4.65 -8.37
CA ALA A 252 -11.16 -3.84 -8.80
C ALA A 252 -10.44 -4.43 -10.03
N GLU A 253 -10.34 -5.76 -10.15
CA GLU A 253 -9.81 -6.42 -11.35
C GLU A 253 -10.63 -6.09 -12.60
N ILE A 254 -11.97 -6.24 -12.55
CA ILE A 254 -12.86 -5.91 -13.66
C ILE A 254 -12.84 -4.42 -13.98
N GLY A 255 -12.86 -3.58 -12.94
CA GLY A 255 -12.77 -2.13 -13.07
C GLY A 255 -11.38 -1.59 -13.40
N GLY A 256 -10.38 -2.42 -13.66
CA GLY A 256 -9.02 -1.98 -14.03
C GLY A 256 -8.22 -1.26 -12.92
N GLY A 257 -8.79 -1.01 -11.74
CA GLY A 257 -8.14 -0.36 -10.59
C GLY A 257 -7.68 -1.35 -9.53
N ASN A 258 -7.06 -0.88 -8.44
CA ASN A 258 -6.43 -1.77 -7.46
C ASN A 258 -7.29 -2.04 -6.22
N TYR A 259 -7.14 -3.24 -5.64
CA TYR A 259 -7.63 -3.54 -4.30
C TYR A 259 -6.49 -3.31 -3.30
N SER A 260 -6.81 -2.67 -2.17
CA SER A 260 -5.87 -2.43 -1.08
C SER A 260 -6.48 -2.78 0.27
N PHE A 261 -5.69 -3.47 1.10
CA PHE A 261 -6.06 -3.89 2.45
C PHE A 261 -5.47 -2.93 3.49
N ILE A 262 -6.32 -2.41 4.38
CA ILE A 262 -5.96 -1.49 5.46
C ILE A 262 -6.30 -2.17 6.79
N PRO A 263 -5.34 -2.89 7.41
CA PRO A 263 -5.60 -3.64 8.64
C PRO A 263 -5.91 -2.74 9.84
N ASP A 264 -5.29 -1.55 9.90
CA ASP A 264 -5.31 -0.66 11.06
C ASP A 264 -5.02 0.80 10.67
N ALA A 265 -5.18 1.70 11.65
CA ALA A 265 -5.03 3.14 11.47
C ALA A 265 -3.62 3.62 11.00
N GLY A 266 -2.56 2.84 11.27
CA GLY A 266 -1.19 3.15 10.84
C GLY A 266 -0.93 2.89 9.35
N MET A 267 -1.78 2.11 8.68
CA MET A 267 -1.65 1.83 7.24
C MET A 267 -2.51 2.75 6.35
N ILE A 268 -3.30 3.66 6.92
CA ILE A 268 -4.16 4.56 6.12
C ILE A 268 -3.34 5.51 5.26
N GLY A 269 -2.45 6.29 5.89
CA GLY A 269 -1.65 7.28 5.17
C GLY A 269 -0.86 6.62 4.06
N THR A 270 -0.15 5.54 4.40
CA THR A 270 0.68 4.78 3.47
C THR A 270 -0.09 4.27 2.25
N VAL A 271 -1.28 3.69 2.43
CA VAL A 271 -2.07 3.14 1.32
C VAL A 271 -2.71 4.24 0.46
N PHE A 272 -3.27 5.29 1.07
CA PHE A 272 -3.93 6.37 0.31
C PHE A 272 -2.96 7.28 -0.41
N VAL A 273 -1.82 7.62 0.21
CA VAL A 273 -0.73 8.39 -0.41
C VAL A 273 -0.29 7.70 -1.70
N HIS A 274 -0.02 6.38 -1.66
CA HIS A 274 0.36 5.66 -2.87
C HIS A 274 -0.77 5.58 -3.90
N ALA A 275 -2.00 5.24 -3.49
CA ALA A 275 -3.11 5.15 -4.43
C ALA A 275 -3.34 6.47 -5.20
N MET A 276 -3.27 7.61 -4.50
CA MET A 276 -3.33 8.93 -5.11
C MET A 276 -2.10 9.24 -5.99
N ALA A 277 -0.88 8.96 -5.52
CA ALA A 277 0.34 9.22 -6.28
C ALA A 277 0.38 8.43 -7.60
N ASN A 278 -0.11 7.19 -7.62
CA ASN A 278 -0.24 6.39 -8.85
C ASN A 278 -1.24 6.99 -9.84
N LEU A 279 -2.39 7.49 -9.37
CA LEU A 279 -3.37 8.16 -10.23
C LEU A 279 -2.79 9.47 -10.78
N GLN A 280 -2.25 10.31 -9.91
CA GLN A 280 -1.59 11.58 -10.22
C GLN A 280 -0.33 11.47 -11.08
N ALA A 281 0.19 10.26 -11.30
CA ALA A 281 1.30 9.97 -12.20
C ALA A 281 0.91 9.12 -13.43
N THR A 282 -0.38 9.00 -13.76
CA THR A 282 -0.87 8.20 -14.90
C THR A 282 -0.50 8.83 -16.24
N TYR A 283 0.22 8.09 -17.08
CA TYR A 283 0.48 8.42 -18.49
C TYR A 283 -0.72 8.11 -19.38
N ALA A 284 -1.31 6.92 -19.19
CA ALA A 284 -2.35 6.37 -20.05
C ALA A 284 -3.33 5.48 -19.27
N ILE A 285 -4.57 5.41 -19.78
CA ILE A 285 -5.66 4.58 -19.27
C ILE A 285 -6.15 3.58 -20.34
N HIS A 286 -6.87 2.55 -19.87
CA HIS A 286 -7.43 1.46 -20.69
C HIS A 286 -6.40 0.76 -21.61
N ALA A 287 -5.13 0.74 -21.21
CA ALA A 287 -4.08 0.13 -22.02
C ALA A 287 -4.32 -1.37 -22.18
N THR A 288 -4.28 -1.85 -23.42
CA THR A 288 -4.53 -3.24 -23.79
C THR A 288 -3.42 -3.72 -24.72
N LEU A 289 -2.74 -4.80 -24.33
CA LEU A 289 -1.76 -5.49 -25.16
C LEU A 289 -2.48 -6.58 -25.96
N ARG A 290 -2.40 -6.51 -27.29
CA ARG A 290 -2.84 -7.56 -28.22
C ARG A 290 -1.62 -8.21 -28.85
N LEU A 291 -1.61 -9.53 -28.90
CA LEU A 291 -0.53 -10.35 -29.45
C LEU A 291 -1.12 -11.24 -30.53
N THR A 292 -0.72 -11.04 -31.78
CA THR A 292 -1.07 -11.93 -32.90
C THR A 292 0.11 -12.85 -33.21
N PHE A 293 -0.17 -14.13 -33.39
CA PHE A 293 0.83 -15.20 -33.57
C PHE A 293 0.28 -16.35 -34.41
N ASP A 294 1.17 -17.19 -34.95
CA ASP A 294 0.80 -18.31 -35.80
C ASP A 294 -0.02 -19.39 -35.06
N ALA A 295 -0.87 -20.13 -35.78
CA ALA A 295 -1.71 -21.18 -35.21
C ALA A 295 -0.91 -22.32 -34.55
N SER A 296 0.32 -22.58 -35.00
CA SER A 296 1.24 -23.58 -34.42
C SER A 296 1.83 -23.19 -33.06
N VAL A 297 1.73 -21.92 -32.66
CA VAL A 297 2.19 -21.40 -31.37
C VAL A 297 1.00 -21.32 -30.40
N ASP A 298 1.27 -21.58 -29.12
CA ASP A 298 0.37 -21.27 -28.01
C ASP A 298 1.04 -20.28 -27.05
N LEU A 299 0.31 -19.21 -26.67
CA LEU A 299 0.76 -18.19 -25.74
C LEU A 299 -0.21 -18.09 -24.56
N GLN A 300 0.32 -18.10 -23.34
CA GLN A 300 -0.48 -17.98 -22.12
C GLN A 300 0.16 -17.02 -21.11
N GLU A 301 -0.65 -16.31 -20.32
CA GLU A 301 -0.16 -15.46 -19.24
C GLU A 301 0.45 -16.29 -18.09
N ALA A 302 1.75 -16.10 -17.81
CA ALA A 302 2.46 -16.84 -16.77
C ALA A 302 2.15 -16.34 -15.32
N GLY A 303 1.28 -15.34 -15.18
CA GLY A 303 0.92 -14.71 -13.90
C GLY A 303 -0.21 -15.40 -13.12
N GLY A 304 -0.72 -16.54 -13.61
CA GLY A 304 -1.89 -17.23 -13.07
C GLY A 304 -3.22 -16.62 -13.53
N ASP A 305 -4.33 -17.11 -12.98
CA ASP A 305 -5.66 -16.67 -13.42
C ASP A 305 -6.06 -15.27 -12.92
N SER A 306 -6.90 -14.61 -13.71
CA SER A 306 -7.43 -13.27 -13.45
C SER A 306 -8.89 -13.19 -13.87
N VAL A 307 -9.68 -12.38 -13.16
CA VAL A 307 -11.11 -12.16 -13.47
C VAL A 307 -11.31 -11.45 -14.82
N VAL A 308 -10.24 -10.88 -15.41
CA VAL A 308 -10.24 -10.26 -16.74
C VAL A 308 -9.41 -11.04 -17.79
N LYS A 309 -8.92 -12.24 -17.47
CA LYS A 309 -8.21 -13.11 -18.42
C LYS A 309 -9.13 -13.43 -19.61
N GLN A 310 -8.62 -13.24 -20.83
CA GLN A 310 -9.35 -13.53 -22.06
C GLN A 310 -8.79 -14.80 -22.69
N GLU A 311 -9.67 -15.58 -23.32
CA GLU A 311 -9.25 -16.75 -24.10
C GLU A 311 -8.57 -16.32 -25.39
N VAL A 312 -7.70 -17.19 -25.92
CA VAL A 312 -7.06 -16.98 -27.22
C VAL A 312 -8.11 -17.16 -28.33
N VAL A 313 -8.25 -16.17 -29.21
CA VAL A 313 -9.23 -16.18 -30.29
C VAL A 313 -8.51 -16.39 -31.63
N THR A 314 -8.97 -17.34 -32.44
CA THR A 314 -8.54 -17.48 -33.83
C THR A 314 -9.16 -16.37 -34.67
N LEU A 315 -8.34 -15.61 -35.41
CA LEU A 315 -8.82 -14.56 -36.31
C LEU A 315 -9.35 -15.20 -37.61
N PRO A 316 -10.65 -15.06 -37.95
CA PRO A 316 -11.15 -15.47 -39.25
C PRO A 316 -10.61 -14.54 -40.35
N ASP A 317 -10.59 -15.06 -41.58
CA ASP A 317 -10.28 -14.33 -42.82
C ASP A 317 -8.83 -13.86 -43.04
N GLU A 318 -7.89 -14.18 -42.16
CA GLU A 318 -6.43 -14.06 -42.41
C GLU A 318 -5.81 -15.39 -42.87
N HIS A 319 -4.94 -15.37 -43.88
CA HIS A 319 -4.24 -16.58 -44.36
C HIS A 319 -3.43 -17.23 -43.22
N GLY A 320 -3.66 -18.53 -43.00
CA GLY A 320 -3.03 -19.30 -41.91
C GLY A 320 -3.82 -19.33 -40.60
N ALA A 321 -4.96 -18.61 -40.49
CA ALA A 321 -5.81 -18.56 -39.31
C ALA A 321 -5.04 -18.23 -38.00
N PRO A 322 -4.33 -17.09 -37.95
CA PRO A 322 -3.52 -16.71 -36.79
C PRO A 322 -4.37 -16.52 -35.52
N LYS A 323 -3.74 -16.77 -34.39
CA LYS A 323 -4.32 -16.61 -33.05
C LYS A 323 -4.05 -15.22 -32.50
N GLN A 324 -4.96 -14.71 -31.67
CA GLN A 324 -4.80 -13.48 -30.91
C GLN A 324 -5.05 -13.68 -29.41
N LEU A 325 -4.11 -13.22 -28.59
CA LEU A 325 -4.25 -13.07 -27.14
C LEU A 325 -4.40 -11.57 -26.81
N SER A 326 -5.35 -11.21 -25.95
CA SER A 326 -5.61 -9.83 -25.53
C SER A 326 -5.55 -9.69 -24.01
N ILE A 327 -4.71 -8.78 -23.52
CA ILE A 327 -4.34 -8.65 -22.11
C ILE A 327 -4.59 -7.20 -21.66
N SER A 328 -5.43 -7.02 -20.64
CA SER A 328 -5.73 -5.72 -20.06
C SER A 328 -4.62 -5.27 -19.11
N LEU A 329 -3.89 -4.22 -19.49
CA LEU A 329 -2.84 -3.61 -18.67
C LEU A 329 -3.42 -2.55 -17.70
N GLY A 330 -4.58 -1.96 -18.04
CA GLY A 330 -5.22 -0.92 -17.23
C GLY A 330 -4.50 0.42 -17.31
N ASN A 331 -4.22 1.05 -16.16
CA ASN A 331 -3.52 2.33 -16.10
C ASN A 331 -1.99 2.12 -16.10
N ILE A 332 -1.30 2.91 -16.91
CA ILE A 332 0.16 2.97 -17.03
C ILE A 332 0.65 4.31 -16.47
N GLN A 333 1.68 4.30 -15.61
CA GLN A 333 2.23 5.48 -14.95
C GLN A 333 3.51 5.95 -15.63
N TYR A 334 3.76 7.27 -15.68
CA TYR A 334 5.05 7.82 -16.10
C TYR A 334 6.19 7.15 -15.32
N GLY A 335 7.27 6.77 -16.00
CA GLY A 335 8.47 6.19 -15.38
C GLY A 335 8.28 4.82 -14.70
N GLN A 336 7.16 4.13 -14.91
CA GLN A 336 6.94 2.76 -14.44
C GLN A 336 6.56 1.86 -15.62
N SER A 337 7.42 0.92 -15.97
CA SER A 337 7.13 -0.06 -17.01
C SER A 337 5.96 -0.98 -16.61
N ARG A 338 5.23 -1.48 -17.61
CA ARG A 338 4.28 -2.57 -17.43
C ARG A 338 4.72 -3.74 -18.30
N ASP A 339 5.06 -4.84 -17.64
CA ASP A 339 5.76 -5.93 -18.29
C ASP A 339 4.96 -7.21 -18.08
N VAL A 340 4.84 -8.02 -19.12
CA VAL A 340 4.05 -9.26 -19.11
C VAL A 340 4.96 -10.40 -19.51
N HIS A 341 5.09 -11.38 -18.62
CA HIS A 341 5.75 -12.65 -18.93
C HIS A 341 4.70 -13.64 -19.43
N LEU A 342 4.95 -14.19 -20.61
CA LEU A 342 4.10 -15.17 -21.27
C LEU A 342 4.85 -16.49 -21.40
N GLN A 343 4.16 -17.59 -21.15
CA GLN A 343 4.63 -18.92 -21.49
C GLN A 343 4.36 -19.18 -22.98
N VAL A 344 5.33 -19.79 -23.66
CA VAL A 344 5.29 -20.13 -25.08
C VAL A 344 5.34 -21.65 -25.20
N THR A 345 4.42 -22.24 -25.94
CA THR A 345 4.53 -23.63 -26.41
C THR A 345 4.53 -23.63 -27.93
N ALA A 346 5.58 -24.20 -28.53
CA ALA A 346 5.75 -24.28 -29.98
C ALA A 346 6.52 -25.56 -30.37
N PRO A 347 6.40 -26.05 -31.61
CA PRO A 347 7.21 -27.17 -32.11
C PRO A 347 8.72 -26.86 -32.07
N GLU A 348 9.56 -27.89 -31.89
CA GLU A 348 11.03 -27.72 -31.90
C GLU A 348 11.53 -27.18 -33.25
N ASP A 349 10.98 -27.70 -34.35
CA ASP A 349 11.24 -27.27 -35.73
C ASP A 349 10.31 -26.12 -36.18
N LEU A 350 10.07 -25.11 -35.31
CA LEU A 350 9.22 -23.97 -35.65
C LEU A 350 9.78 -23.22 -36.87
N ALA A 351 9.05 -23.29 -37.99
CA ALA A 351 9.47 -22.68 -39.24
C ALA A 351 9.63 -21.15 -39.11
N PRO A 352 10.65 -20.53 -39.74
CA PRO A 352 10.93 -19.11 -39.56
C PRO A 352 9.73 -18.18 -39.83
N HIS A 353 8.87 -18.52 -40.79
CA HIS A 353 7.66 -17.74 -41.11
C HIS A 353 6.58 -17.81 -40.02
N ALA A 354 6.48 -18.93 -39.29
CA ALA A 354 5.55 -19.12 -38.17
C ALA A 354 6.08 -18.56 -36.84
N SER A 355 7.37 -18.19 -36.78
CA SER A 355 8.03 -17.73 -35.56
C SER A 355 7.71 -16.28 -35.14
N GLY A 356 7.02 -15.51 -35.98
CA GLY A 356 6.78 -14.09 -35.76
C GLY A 356 5.64 -13.80 -34.78
N ILE A 357 5.94 -13.09 -33.69
CA ILE A 357 4.95 -12.53 -32.76
C ILE A 357 4.81 -11.04 -33.06
N LYS A 358 3.58 -10.59 -33.31
CA LYS A 358 3.22 -9.17 -33.49
C LYS A 358 2.48 -8.68 -32.25
N ALA A 359 3.09 -7.76 -31.50
CA ALA A 359 2.50 -7.10 -30.35
C ALA A 359 1.97 -5.72 -30.75
N VAL A 360 0.78 -5.38 -30.26
CA VAL A 360 0.14 -4.07 -30.43
C VAL A 360 -0.37 -3.63 -29.07
N VAL A 361 0.10 -2.49 -28.55
CA VAL A 361 -0.46 -1.85 -27.35
C VAL A 361 -1.35 -0.70 -27.79
N GLU A 362 -2.61 -0.76 -27.39
CA GLU A 362 -3.62 0.27 -27.62
C GLU A 362 -3.97 0.94 -26.30
N TYR A 363 -4.03 2.27 -26.26
CA TYR A 363 -4.24 3.04 -25.04
C TYR A 363 -4.80 4.44 -25.30
N SER A 364 -5.45 5.05 -24.29
CA SER A 364 -5.87 6.46 -24.33
C SER A 364 -5.03 7.30 -23.37
N ARG A 365 -4.68 8.52 -23.79
CA ARG A 365 -4.08 9.56 -22.92
C ARG A 365 -5.13 10.49 -22.34
N MET A 366 -6.29 9.92 -21.98
CA MET A 366 -7.48 10.63 -21.48
C MET A 366 -8.02 11.67 -22.49
N THR A 367 -7.79 11.46 -23.79
CA THR A 367 -8.29 12.28 -24.91
C THR A 367 -9.07 11.41 -25.90
N SER A 368 -9.74 12.04 -26.88
CA SER A 368 -10.49 11.35 -27.93
C SER A 368 -9.61 10.56 -28.92
N ALA A 369 -8.29 10.80 -28.91
CA ALA A 369 -7.35 10.03 -29.70
C ALA A 369 -7.00 8.71 -28.99
N VAL A 370 -7.17 7.61 -29.72
CA VAL A 370 -6.63 6.31 -29.31
C VAL A 370 -5.24 6.17 -29.92
N HIS A 371 -4.26 5.92 -29.06
CA HIS A 371 -2.87 5.71 -29.45
C HIS A 371 -2.57 4.23 -29.57
N ARG A 372 -1.73 3.90 -30.55
CA ARG A 372 -1.35 2.53 -30.84
C ARG A 372 0.16 2.46 -31.10
N GLN A 373 0.81 1.52 -30.43
CA GLN A 373 2.24 1.23 -30.62
C GLN A 373 2.42 -0.24 -30.95
N THR A 374 3.30 -0.55 -31.90
CA THR A 374 3.45 -1.88 -32.49
C THR A 374 4.91 -2.34 -32.40
N ALA A 375 5.12 -3.61 -32.07
CA ALA A 375 6.41 -4.27 -32.15
C ALA A 375 6.23 -5.65 -32.79
N GLN A 376 7.27 -6.15 -33.44
CA GLN A 376 7.30 -7.50 -33.99
C GLN A 376 8.66 -8.13 -33.69
N GLN A 377 8.66 -9.40 -33.30
CA GLN A 377 9.88 -10.15 -33.00
C GLN A 377 9.70 -11.63 -33.36
N SER A 378 10.76 -12.28 -33.80
CA SER A 378 10.77 -13.74 -33.99
C SER A 378 11.13 -14.45 -32.69
N LEU A 379 10.39 -15.51 -32.33
CA LEU A 379 10.72 -16.40 -31.21
C LEU A 379 12.11 -17.06 -31.33
N LEU A 380 12.70 -17.08 -32.53
CA LEU A 380 14.03 -17.63 -32.79
C LEU A 380 15.17 -16.64 -32.43
N VAL A 381 14.84 -15.36 -32.22
CA VAL A 381 15.81 -14.32 -31.84
C VAL A 381 15.82 -14.17 -30.31
N PRO A 382 16.90 -14.54 -29.63
CA PRO A 382 16.96 -14.46 -28.17
C PRO A 382 16.96 -13.02 -27.68
N THR A 383 16.40 -12.81 -26.48
CA THR A 383 16.41 -11.52 -25.77
C THR A 383 17.80 -10.93 -25.58
N THR A 384 17.87 -9.59 -25.61
CA THR A 384 19.04 -8.79 -25.22
C THR A 384 18.92 -8.23 -23.80
N LEU A 385 17.86 -8.53 -23.06
CA LEU A 385 17.69 -8.10 -21.67
C LEU A 385 18.76 -8.73 -20.75
N PRO A 386 19.24 -8.01 -19.72
CA PRO A 386 20.12 -8.58 -18.71
C PRO A 386 19.50 -9.80 -18.03
N ALA A 387 20.30 -10.82 -17.75
CA ALA A 387 19.84 -12.06 -17.09
C ALA A 387 19.14 -11.79 -15.75
N SER A 388 19.57 -10.79 -14.99
CA SER A 388 18.91 -10.35 -13.75
C SER A 388 17.52 -9.76 -13.98
N GLU A 389 17.27 -9.10 -15.11
CA GLU A 389 15.95 -8.56 -15.45
C GLU A 389 15.01 -9.68 -15.91
N VAL A 390 15.52 -10.65 -16.67
CA VAL A 390 14.78 -11.87 -17.01
C VAL A 390 14.40 -12.63 -15.73
N ALA A 391 15.36 -12.90 -14.85
CA ALA A 391 15.13 -13.58 -13.57
C ALA A 391 14.08 -12.86 -12.70
N TYR A 392 14.10 -11.53 -12.67
CA TYR A 392 13.11 -10.71 -11.98
C TYR A 392 11.70 -10.92 -12.53
N HIS A 393 11.50 -10.85 -13.85
CA HIS A 393 10.17 -10.98 -14.44
C HIS A 393 9.61 -12.41 -14.32
N LEU A 394 10.46 -13.44 -14.49
CA LEU A 394 10.09 -14.84 -14.25
C LEU A 394 9.71 -15.09 -12.78
N SER A 395 10.51 -14.57 -11.85
CA SER A 395 10.23 -14.70 -10.41
C SER A 395 8.93 -14.01 -10.02
N ARG A 396 8.71 -12.78 -10.50
CA ARG A 396 7.46 -12.03 -10.26
C ARG A 396 6.24 -12.76 -10.82
N SER A 397 6.32 -13.35 -12.02
CA SER A 397 5.17 -14.08 -12.58
C SER A 397 4.87 -15.37 -11.79
N ARG A 398 5.90 -16.12 -11.37
CA ARG A 398 5.74 -17.29 -10.49
C ARG A 398 5.10 -16.91 -9.14
N ILE A 399 5.51 -15.78 -8.56
CA ILE A 399 4.87 -15.22 -7.34
C ILE A 399 3.40 -14.86 -7.61
N CYS A 400 3.08 -14.18 -8.71
CA CYS A 400 1.69 -13.87 -9.06
C CYS A 400 0.84 -15.13 -9.24
N SER A 401 1.38 -16.14 -9.93
CA SER A 401 0.71 -17.42 -10.17
C SER A 401 0.39 -18.14 -8.85
N TYR A 402 1.37 -18.21 -7.94
CA TYR A 402 1.19 -18.77 -6.60
C TYR A 402 0.17 -17.97 -5.76
N LEU A 403 0.27 -16.64 -5.71
CA LEU A 403 -0.70 -15.82 -4.96
C LEU A 403 -2.12 -15.91 -5.56
N SER A 404 -2.24 -16.16 -6.87
CA SER A 404 -3.52 -16.38 -7.53
C SER A 404 -4.12 -17.76 -7.20
N SER A 405 -3.29 -18.83 -7.11
CA SER A 405 -3.75 -20.15 -6.68
C SER A 405 -4.20 -20.18 -5.21
N VAL A 406 -3.64 -19.30 -4.37
CA VAL A 406 -4.06 -19.11 -2.98
C VAL A 406 -5.44 -18.45 -2.85
N VAL A 407 -5.86 -17.64 -3.83
CA VAL A 407 -7.17 -16.97 -3.84
C VAL A 407 -7.82 -17.13 -5.23
N PRO A 408 -8.24 -18.36 -5.57
CA PRO A 408 -8.68 -18.73 -6.91
C PRO A 408 -9.99 -18.05 -7.30
N VAL A 409 -10.23 -17.95 -8.61
CA VAL A 409 -11.49 -17.46 -9.17
C VAL A 409 -12.54 -18.58 -9.09
N GLY A 410 -13.67 -18.32 -8.43
CA GLY A 410 -14.80 -19.25 -8.36
C GLY A 410 -15.65 -19.26 -9.63
N ALA A 411 -16.60 -20.19 -9.72
CA ALA A 411 -17.51 -20.33 -10.87
C ALA A 411 -18.43 -19.11 -11.11
N ASP A 412 -18.63 -18.26 -10.10
CA ASP A 412 -19.31 -16.96 -10.18
C ASP A 412 -18.39 -15.81 -10.62
N GLY A 413 -17.13 -16.11 -10.95
CA GLY A 413 -16.09 -15.14 -11.31
C GLY A 413 -15.54 -14.34 -10.13
N GLU A 414 -16.04 -14.56 -8.90
CA GLU A 414 -15.53 -13.93 -7.69
C GLU A 414 -14.31 -14.71 -7.18
N ARG A 415 -13.24 -14.01 -6.78
CA ARG A 415 -12.12 -14.64 -6.08
C ARG A 415 -12.56 -15.11 -4.70
N LYS A 416 -12.22 -16.34 -4.33
CA LYS A 416 -12.63 -16.94 -3.06
C LYS A 416 -11.43 -17.35 -2.23
N ALA A 417 -11.44 -16.93 -0.98
CA ALA A 417 -10.50 -17.40 0.03
C ALA A 417 -10.75 -18.88 0.35
N GLN A 418 -9.70 -19.70 0.38
CA GLN A 418 -9.83 -21.09 0.79
C GLN A 418 -9.85 -21.18 2.32
N GLY A 419 -11.02 -21.47 2.90
CA GLY A 419 -11.24 -21.40 4.35
C GLY A 419 -10.78 -22.61 5.18
N HIS A 420 -10.01 -23.56 4.63
CA HIS A 420 -9.68 -24.82 5.31
C HIS A 420 -8.24 -24.88 5.83
N MET A 421 -8.07 -25.42 7.04
CA MET A 421 -6.79 -25.58 7.73
C MET A 421 -5.77 -26.45 6.97
N SER A 422 -6.24 -27.44 6.21
CA SER A 422 -5.40 -28.28 5.32
C SER A 422 -4.79 -27.48 4.16
N PHE A 423 -5.47 -26.44 3.68
CA PHE A 423 -4.99 -25.62 2.58
C PHE A 423 -3.76 -24.79 2.99
N ALA A 424 -3.75 -24.19 4.18
CA ALA A 424 -2.63 -23.36 4.64
C ALA A 424 -1.29 -24.14 4.73
N LEU A 425 -1.34 -25.40 5.16
CA LEU A 425 -0.16 -26.28 5.24
C LEU A 425 0.37 -26.66 3.85
N GLY A 426 -0.50 -27.09 2.93
CA GLY A 426 -0.09 -27.40 1.55
C GLY A 426 0.39 -26.16 0.78
N ALA A 427 -0.26 -25.02 0.99
CA ALA A 427 0.17 -23.74 0.43
C ALA A 427 1.55 -23.32 0.96
N ARG A 428 1.87 -23.63 2.23
CA ARG A 428 3.20 -23.36 2.80
C ARG A 428 4.29 -24.20 2.14
N GLU A 429 4.07 -25.51 1.97
CA GLU A 429 5.02 -26.40 1.30
C GLU A 429 5.27 -25.97 -0.15
N GLN A 430 4.22 -25.59 -0.87
CA GLN A 430 4.32 -25.02 -2.22
C GLN A 430 5.11 -23.69 -2.24
N LEU A 431 4.95 -22.84 -1.22
CA LEU A 431 5.72 -21.60 -1.07
C LEU A 431 7.20 -21.87 -0.80
N ASP A 432 7.53 -22.84 0.07
CA ASP A 432 8.90 -23.21 0.37
C ASP A 432 9.62 -23.79 -0.88
N GLY A 433 8.90 -24.59 -1.68
CA GLY A 433 9.36 -25.00 -3.00
C GLY A 433 9.59 -23.83 -3.94
N LEU A 434 8.60 -22.93 -4.08
CA LEU A 434 8.70 -21.72 -4.90
C LEU A 434 9.92 -20.88 -4.51
N ILE A 435 10.08 -20.56 -3.21
CA ILE A 435 11.17 -19.71 -2.70
C ILE A 435 12.53 -20.28 -3.09
N ARG A 436 12.74 -21.60 -2.92
CA ARG A 436 13.99 -22.27 -3.29
C ARG A 436 14.26 -22.18 -4.79
N ASP A 437 13.22 -22.35 -5.60
CA ASP A 437 13.31 -22.52 -7.05
C ASP A 437 13.06 -21.19 -7.82
N LEU A 438 13.13 -20.03 -7.15
CA LEU A 438 13.03 -18.70 -7.77
C LEU A 438 14.33 -18.30 -8.51
N PRO A 439 14.28 -17.92 -9.80
CA PRO A 439 15.43 -17.37 -10.53
C PRO A 439 16.07 -16.14 -9.85
N ALA A 440 15.31 -15.35 -9.11
CA ALA A 440 15.81 -14.19 -8.36
C ALA A 440 16.90 -14.53 -7.33
N ASN A 441 16.98 -15.79 -6.88
CA ASN A 441 18.03 -16.25 -5.95
C ASN A 441 19.43 -16.21 -6.57
N GLU A 442 19.55 -16.26 -7.90
CA GLU A 442 20.83 -16.15 -8.62
C GLU A 442 21.38 -14.72 -8.62
N PHE A 443 20.54 -13.72 -8.33
CA PHE A 443 20.88 -12.29 -8.41
C PHE A 443 20.63 -11.53 -7.08
N PRO A 444 21.18 -11.97 -5.94
CA PRO A 444 20.90 -11.38 -4.62
C PRO A 444 21.46 -9.95 -4.45
N SER A 445 22.39 -9.54 -5.32
CA SER A 445 22.92 -8.17 -5.38
C SER A 445 22.02 -7.19 -6.14
N ASP A 446 21.14 -7.68 -7.03
CA ASP A 446 20.19 -6.84 -7.75
C ASP A 446 19.01 -6.46 -6.81
N PRO A 447 18.72 -5.16 -6.61
CA PRO A 447 17.68 -4.73 -5.67
C PRO A 447 16.29 -5.26 -6.00
N ARG A 448 15.94 -5.41 -7.29
CA ARG A 448 14.61 -5.85 -7.73
C ARG A 448 14.42 -7.34 -7.50
N ASN A 449 15.45 -8.15 -7.75
CA ASN A 449 15.42 -9.58 -7.47
C ASN A 449 15.38 -9.84 -5.96
N ARG A 450 16.29 -9.20 -5.21
CA ARG A 450 16.33 -9.31 -3.74
C ARG A 450 14.99 -8.90 -3.09
N SER A 451 14.33 -7.86 -3.60
CA SER A 451 13.06 -7.41 -3.03
C SER A 451 11.94 -8.46 -3.13
N LEU A 452 11.87 -9.21 -4.24
CA LEU A 452 10.88 -10.29 -4.40
C LEU A 452 11.09 -11.42 -3.38
N VAL A 453 12.35 -11.80 -3.13
CA VAL A 453 12.69 -12.82 -2.12
C VAL A 453 12.39 -12.29 -0.72
N GLU A 454 12.65 -11.00 -0.46
CA GLU A 454 12.35 -10.34 0.81
C GLU A 454 10.83 -10.24 1.10
N ASP A 455 9.97 -10.05 0.09
CA ASP A 455 8.50 -10.11 0.25
C ASP A 455 8.03 -11.50 0.72
N LEU A 456 8.62 -12.55 0.14
CA LEU A 456 8.28 -13.93 0.45
C LEU A 456 8.79 -14.36 1.82
N ALA A 457 10.09 -14.20 2.09
CA ALA A 457 10.78 -14.82 3.22
C ALA A 457 11.90 -13.95 3.83
N GLY A 458 11.86 -12.63 3.65
CA GLY A 458 12.80 -11.73 4.31
C GLY A 458 12.62 -11.67 5.84
N GLU A 459 13.72 -11.37 6.55
CA GLU A 459 13.72 -11.18 8.00
C GLU A 459 12.70 -10.11 8.46
N PRO A 460 12.00 -10.29 9.60
CA PRO A 460 11.04 -9.32 10.13
C PRO A 460 11.61 -7.88 10.18
N PRO A 461 10.85 -6.86 9.73
CA PRO A 461 9.42 -6.86 9.43
C PRO A 461 9.02 -7.32 8.01
N ARG A 462 9.94 -7.89 7.23
CA ARG A 462 9.69 -8.40 5.86
C ARG A 462 9.06 -9.80 5.91
N GLY A 463 9.07 -10.55 4.80
CA GLY A 463 8.63 -11.95 4.76
C GLY A 463 7.14 -12.16 5.07
N GLN A 464 6.30 -11.16 4.80
CA GLN A 464 4.90 -11.15 5.23
C GLN A 464 4.07 -12.23 4.54
N VAL A 465 4.44 -12.68 3.34
CA VAL A 465 3.80 -13.83 2.67
C VAL A 465 4.07 -15.12 3.45
N SER A 466 5.32 -15.36 3.85
CA SER A 466 5.64 -16.49 4.73
C SER A 466 4.89 -16.40 6.05
N LEU A 467 4.92 -15.24 6.71
CA LEU A 467 4.27 -15.05 8.01
C LEU A 467 2.76 -15.31 7.92
N ALA A 468 2.09 -14.83 6.86
CA ALA A 468 0.66 -15.07 6.62
C ALA A 468 0.29 -16.55 6.59
N LEU A 469 1.21 -17.42 6.16
CA LEU A 469 0.97 -18.85 5.92
C LEU A 469 1.60 -19.77 6.99
N THR A 470 2.38 -19.23 7.93
CA THR A 470 2.97 -20.02 9.04
C THR A 470 1.93 -20.56 10.02
N ARG A 471 0.76 -19.90 10.13
CA ARG A 471 -0.30 -20.27 11.06
C ARG A 471 -1.68 -20.08 10.42
N PRO A 472 -2.62 -21.05 10.55
CA PRO A 472 -3.99 -20.90 10.07
C PRO A 472 -4.68 -19.65 10.63
N GLU A 473 -4.40 -19.28 11.89
CA GLU A 473 -4.93 -18.07 12.52
C GLU A 473 -4.45 -16.78 11.85
N TYR A 474 -3.20 -16.74 11.36
CA TYR A 474 -2.65 -15.57 10.66
C TYR A 474 -3.23 -15.45 9.25
N TYR A 475 -3.35 -16.57 8.53
CA TYR A 475 -4.02 -16.60 7.24
C TYR A 475 -5.47 -16.11 7.37
N ALA A 476 -6.24 -16.71 8.27
CA ALA A 476 -7.65 -16.38 8.47
C ALA A 476 -7.89 -14.95 8.99
N LYS A 477 -7.01 -14.41 9.85
CA LYS A 477 -7.16 -13.06 10.41
C LYS A 477 -6.77 -11.96 9.41
N TRP A 478 -5.70 -12.13 8.65
CA TRP A 478 -5.15 -11.03 7.84
C TRP A 478 -4.49 -11.48 6.53
N GLY A 479 -3.89 -12.66 6.46
CA GLY A 479 -3.26 -13.17 5.24
C GLY A 479 -4.24 -13.24 4.07
N VAL A 480 -5.47 -13.70 4.33
CA VAL A 480 -6.59 -13.78 3.39
C VAL A 480 -6.96 -12.43 2.75
N HIS A 481 -6.73 -11.32 3.47
CA HIS A 481 -7.00 -9.97 2.98
C HIS A 481 -5.75 -9.31 2.37
N TYR A 482 -4.57 -9.64 2.87
CA TYR A 482 -3.26 -9.12 2.45
C TYR A 482 -2.78 -9.72 1.11
N LEU A 483 -2.83 -11.04 0.95
CA LEU A 483 -2.27 -11.73 -0.23
C LEU A 483 -2.92 -11.28 -1.56
N PRO A 484 -4.25 -11.05 -1.65
CA PRO A 484 -4.86 -10.42 -2.84
C PRO A 484 -4.36 -8.99 -3.12
N SER A 485 -4.03 -8.21 -2.09
CA SER A 485 -3.51 -6.84 -2.21
C SER A 485 -2.09 -6.86 -2.81
N LEU A 486 -1.25 -7.78 -2.33
CA LEU A 486 0.11 -7.98 -2.86
C LEU A 486 0.10 -8.53 -4.30
N LEU A 487 -0.79 -9.50 -4.60
CA LEU A 487 -1.01 -9.98 -5.97
C LEU A 487 -1.37 -8.83 -6.92
N GLY A 488 -2.24 -7.92 -6.50
CA GLY A 488 -2.59 -6.71 -7.27
C GLY A 488 -1.38 -5.82 -7.55
N ALA A 489 -0.52 -5.62 -6.56
CA ALA A 489 0.70 -4.81 -6.67
C ALA A 489 1.70 -5.39 -7.68
N HIS A 490 2.03 -6.69 -7.60
CA HIS A 490 2.99 -7.29 -8.54
C HIS A 490 2.42 -7.49 -9.94
N ALA A 491 1.17 -7.93 -10.07
CA ALA A 491 0.54 -8.12 -11.39
C ALA A 491 0.48 -6.80 -12.17
N ARG A 492 0.24 -5.68 -11.47
CA ARG A 492 0.20 -4.34 -12.06
C ARG A 492 1.46 -3.51 -11.86
N GLN A 493 2.55 -4.04 -11.31
CA GLN A 493 3.79 -3.28 -11.04
C GLN A 493 3.52 -1.87 -10.46
N VAL A 494 2.69 -1.81 -9.42
CA VAL A 494 2.22 -0.57 -8.78
C VAL A 494 2.51 -0.65 -7.29
N CYS A 495 3.15 0.38 -6.75
CA CYS A 495 3.39 0.49 -5.32
C CYS A 495 2.07 0.84 -4.63
N ASN A 496 1.63 0.03 -3.65
CA ASN A 496 0.40 0.25 -2.89
C ASN A 496 0.63 0.36 -1.36
N THR A 497 1.88 0.31 -0.89
CA THR A 497 2.22 0.20 0.53
C THR A 497 3.70 0.52 0.76
N PHE A 498 4.05 1.08 1.92
CA PHE A 498 5.45 1.22 2.37
C PHE A 498 6.02 -0.03 3.05
N LYS A 499 5.22 -1.09 3.25
CA LYS A 499 5.60 -2.24 4.08
C LYS A 499 6.47 -3.26 3.33
N ASP A 500 6.19 -3.46 2.05
CA ASP A 500 6.61 -4.65 1.32
C ASP A 500 7.71 -4.28 0.30
N PRO A 501 8.94 -4.84 0.42
CA PRO A 501 10.11 -4.49 -0.40
C PRO A 501 9.90 -4.48 -1.92
N GLY A 502 9.15 -5.42 -2.50
CA GLY A 502 8.92 -5.50 -3.94
C GLY A 502 7.99 -4.41 -4.46
N PRO A 503 6.81 -4.20 -3.85
CA PRO A 503 5.98 -3.03 -4.14
C PRO A 503 6.72 -1.69 -4.05
N LEU A 504 7.67 -1.55 -3.11
CA LEU A 504 8.53 -0.37 -2.99
C LEU A 504 9.48 -0.15 -4.19
N GLN A 505 9.71 -1.14 -5.05
CA GLN A 505 10.50 -0.96 -6.28
C GLN A 505 9.68 -0.31 -7.41
N TYR A 506 8.36 -0.19 -7.28
CA TYR A 506 7.51 0.39 -8.32
C TYR A 506 7.41 1.91 -8.19
N GLY A 507 7.57 2.62 -9.31
CA GLY A 507 7.56 4.08 -9.40
C GLY A 507 8.85 4.77 -8.95
N VAL A 508 9.90 4.03 -8.53
CA VAL A 508 11.17 4.62 -8.06
C VAL A 508 11.89 5.45 -9.14
N ASP A 509 11.76 5.06 -10.40
CA ASP A 509 12.35 5.75 -11.54
C ASP A 509 11.50 6.92 -12.06
N SER A 510 10.31 7.13 -11.50
CA SER A 510 9.34 8.16 -11.90
C SER A 510 9.45 9.41 -11.02
N PRO A 511 10.01 10.53 -11.52
CA PRO A 511 10.15 11.74 -10.72
C PRO A 511 8.79 12.33 -10.34
N LEU A 512 7.78 12.17 -11.21
CA LEU A 512 6.42 12.66 -10.97
C LEU A 512 5.75 11.89 -9.84
N PHE A 513 5.80 10.55 -9.87
CA PHE A 513 5.22 9.71 -8.80
C PHE A 513 5.84 10.03 -7.44
N VAL A 514 7.16 10.10 -7.36
CA VAL A 514 7.89 10.44 -6.12
C VAL A 514 7.48 11.83 -5.62
N ALA A 515 7.40 12.84 -6.51
CA ALA A 515 7.00 14.19 -6.13
C ALA A 515 5.52 14.30 -5.70
N CYS A 516 4.62 13.51 -6.28
CA CYS A 516 3.23 13.43 -5.84
C CYS A 516 3.14 12.75 -4.46
N ARG A 517 3.79 11.59 -4.29
CA ARG A 517 3.86 10.84 -3.02
C ARG A 517 4.35 11.72 -1.88
N ASP A 518 5.50 12.38 -2.04
CA ASP A 518 6.11 13.20 -0.97
C ASP A 518 5.22 14.40 -0.59
N ARG A 519 4.43 14.93 -1.53
CA ARG A 519 3.44 15.99 -1.29
C ARG A 519 2.21 15.46 -0.55
N LEU A 520 1.74 14.27 -0.92
CA LEU A 520 0.63 13.57 -0.27
C LEU A 520 0.99 13.17 1.18
N ASP A 521 2.20 12.66 1.42
CA ASP A 521 2.73 12.40 2.77
C ASP A 521 2.77 13.68 3.62
N ALA A 522 3.29 14.78 3.06
CA ALA A 522 3.34 16.06 3.76
C ALA A 522 1.93 16.63 4.06
N ALA A 523 0.96 16.41 3.18
CA ALA A 523 -0.44 16.77 3.42
C ALA A 523 -1.06 15.91 4.54
N PHE A 524 -0.85 14.59 4.52
CA PHE A 524 -1.30 13.66 5.55
C PHE A 524 -0.75 14.04 6.95
N ASP A 525 0.55 14.31 7.04
CA ASP A 525 1.24 14.68 8.28
C ASP A 525 0.78 16.02 8.87
N THR A 526 0.33 16.95 8.03
CA THR A 526 -0.10 18.30 8.45
C THR A 526 -1.59 18.42 8.74
N LEU A 527 -2.41 17.47 8.29
CA LEU A 527 -3.83 17.45 8.59
C LEU A 527 -4.12 17.26 10.10
N PRO A 528 -5.15 17.91 10.65
CA PRO A 528 -5.55 17.69 12.02
C PRO A 528 -6.11 16.28 12.19
N ALA A 529 -5.67 15.61 13.27
CA ALA A 529 -6.09 14.25 13.59
C ALA A 529 -7.62 14.11 13.66
N PRO A 530 -8.18 12.96 13.25
CA PRO A 530 -9.62 12.73 13.28
C PRO A 530 -10.18 12.91 14.69
N THR A 531 -11.36 13.50 14.78
CA THR A 531 -12.11 13.63 16.03
C THR A 531 -12.75 12.27 16.34
N PRO A 532 -12.50 11.66 17.51
CA PRO A 532 -13.09 10.38 17.88
C PRO A 532 -14.62 10.42 17.94
N SER A 533 -15.32 9.59 17.17
CA SER A 533 -16.78 9.44 17.29
C SER A 533 -17.20 8.54 18.47
N ASN A 534 -16.31 7.65 18.94
CA ASN A 534 -16.58 6.63 19.95
C ASN A 534 -15.90 6.91 21.31
N GLU A 535 -15.85 8.17 21.76
CA GLU A 535 -15.20 8.57 23.03
C GLU A 535 -15.70 7.81 24.29
N ARG A 536 -16.92 7.26 24.24
CA ARG A 536 -17.51 6.49 25.35
C ARG A 536 -16.92 5.09 25.50
N THR A 537 -16.48 4.45 24.42
CA THR A 537 -15.84 3.12 24.43
C THR A 537 -14.31 3.21 24.43
N ALA A 538 -13.75 4.42 24.28
CA ALA A 538 -12.32 4.66 24.27
C ALA A 538 -11.65 4.27 25.60
N THR A 539 -10.72 3.31 25.54
CA THR A 539 -9.86 2.93 26.67
C THR A 539 -8.73 3.96 26.89
N HIS A 540 -8.45 4.79 25.88
CA HIS A 540 -7.45 5.87 25.92
C HIS A 540 -8.09 7.24 25.62
N ARG A 541 -7.89 8.24 26.51
CA ARG A 541 -8.50 9.58 26.37
C ARG A 541 -7.47 10.66 26.03
N GLY A 542 -7.47 11.10 24.76
CA GLY A 542 -6.89 12.39 24.37
C GLY A 542 -6.59 12.52 22.87
N ARG A 543 -6.41 13.77 22.40
CA ARG A 543 -6.12 14.13 21.00
C ARG A 543 -4.87 13.42 20.43
N VAL A 544 -5.03 12.67 19.34
CA VAL A 544 -3.94 12.03 18.59
C VAL A 544 -3.16 13.07 17.74
N ASN A 545 -2.01 12.69 17.19
CA ASN A 545 -1.24 13.47 16.23
C ASN A 545 -1.09 12.63 14.94
N MET A 546 -1.19 13.22 13.74
CA MET A 546 -1.16 12.43 12.50
C MET A 546 0.20 11.85 12.19
N SER A 547 1.28 12.57 12.50
CA SER A 547 2.64 12.06 12.30
C SER A 547 2.90 10.74 13.04
N SER A 548 2.23 10.45 14.17
CA SER A 548 2.40 9.15 14.86
C SER A 548 1.78 7.96 14.14
N TYR A 549 0.87 8.18 13.18
CA TYR A 549 0.38 7.13 12.27
C TYR A 549 1.25 6.97 11.02
N ASN A 550 2.17 7.92 10.74
CA ASN A 550 3.05 7.91 9.56
C ASN A 550 4.55 7.78 9.90
N THR A 551 4.91 7.47 11.15
CA THR A 551 6.31 7.50 11.63
C THR A 551 6.84 6.13 12.04
N SER A 552 7.87 5.67 11.34
CA SER A 552 8.59 4.41 11.63
C SER A 552 9.87 4.57 12.47
N SER A 553 10.25 5.77 12.95
CA SER A 553 11.51 5.91 13.74
C SER A 553 11.65 7.19 14.58
N GLY A 554 12.13 6.99 15.81
CA GLY A 554 12.80 7.97 16.67
C GLY A 554 13.12 7.35 18.02
N VAL A 555 14.39 7.00 18.30
CA VAL A 555 14.77 6.22 19.50
C VAL A 555 15.28 7.10 20.65
N CYS A 556 14.41 7.43 21.61
CA CYS A 556 14.74 8.39 22.69
C CYS A 556 14.04 8.12 24.04
N PHE A 557 14.59 8.67 25.12
CA PHE A 557 14.02 8.67 26.48
C PHE A 557 13.42 10.03 26.87
N VAL A 558 12.46 10.09 27.79
CA VAL A 558 11.94 11.38 28.30
C VAL A 558 12.92 12.07 29.26
N SER A 559 12.80 13.39 29.40
CA SER A 559 13.72 14.22 30.20
C SER A 559 13.92 13.80 31.67
N SER A 560 12.95 13.11 32.27
CA SER A 560 12.95 12.67 33.66
C SER A 560 13.58 11.30 33.87
N THR A 561 13.87 10.54 32.81
CA THR A 561 14.37 9.15 32.91
C THR A 561 15.59 9.07 33.81
N PRO A 562 15.56 8.29 34.91
CA PRO A 562 16.68 8.16 35.82
C PRO A 562 17.79 7.30 35.20
N VAL A 563 19.01 7.82 35.16
CA VAL A 563 20.22 7.16 34.66
C VAL A 563 21.20 6.90 35.81
N ARG A 564 21.74 5.68 35.90
CA ARG A 564 22.75 5.34 36.92
C ARG A 564 24.16 5.71 36.45
N LEU A 565 24.83 6.54 37.25
CA LEU A 565 26.24 6.91 37.06
C LEU A 565 27.16 5.78 37.54
N ALA A 566 28.39 5.74 37.03
CA ALA A 566 29.41 4.78 37.47
C ALA A 566 29.80 4.93 38.96
N SER A 567 29.42 6.04 39.61
CA SER A 567 29.54 6.26 41.06
C SER A 567 28.36 5.73 41.87
N GLY A 568 27.49 4.88 41.29
CA GLY A 568 26.29 4.33 41.90
C GLY A 568 25.11 5.31 42.03
N ARG A 569 25.37 6.62 42.03
CA ARG A 569 24.38 7.71 42.06
C ARG A 569 23.49 7.72 40.82
N THR A 570 22.21 8.00 41.00
CA THR A 570 21.24 8.15 39.89
C THR A 570 20.95 9.63 39.61
N VAL A 571 20.87 10.00 38.33
CA VAL A 571 20.51 11.37 37.88
C VAL A 571 19.52 11.34 36.72
N PRO A 572 18.58 12.30 36.59
CA PRO A 572 17.73 12.41 35.41
C PRO A 572 18.55 12.63 34.12
N ILE A 573 18.18 11.99 33.02
CA ILE A 573 18.94 12.00 31.75
C ILE A 573 19.21 13.43 31.23
N ARG A 574 18.28 14.38 31.45
CA ARG A 574 18.45 15.81 31.14
C ARG A 574 19.64 16.49 31.85
N ARG A 575 20.20 15.88 32.91
CA ARG A 575 21.38 16.35 33.65
C ARG A 575 22.69 15.69 33.18
N LEU A 576 22.66 14.69 32.30
CA LEU A 576 23.89 14.15 31.70
C LEU A 576 24.59 15.23 30.86
N ARG A 577 25.91 15.24 30.91
CA ARG A 577 26.80 16.15 30.19
C ARG A 577 28.02 15.37 29.72
N ARG A 578 28.71 15.87 28.69
CA ARG A 578 29.97 15.31 28.21
C ARG A 578 30.96 15.14 29.37
N GLY A 579 31.63 13.98 29.40
CA GLY A 579 32.59 13.60 30.44
C GLY A 579 32.02 12.85 31.64
N ALA A 580 30.69 12.90 31.87
CA ALA A 580 30.03 12.13 32.93
C ALA A 580 30.20 10.62 32.70
N ALA A 581 30.57 9.87 33.74
CA ALA A 581 30.71 8.42 33.66
C ALA A 581 29.39 7.73 34.04
N VAL A 582 28.83 6.95 33.11
CA VAL A 582 27.63 6.13 33.31
C VAL A 582 27.99 4.66 33.51
N GLN A 583 27.07 3.91 34.10
CA GLN A 583 27.15 2.45 34.17
C GLN A 583 26.62 1.83 32.87
N THR A 584 27.37 0.90 32.29
CA THR A 584 27.00 0.05 31.15
C THR A 584 27.18 -1.43 31.56
N PRO A 585 26.60 -2.40 30.82
CA PRO A 585 26.89 -3.83 31.03
C PRO A 585 28.40 -4.13 31.00
N ALA A 586 29.13 -3.62 29.99
CA ALA A 586 30.59 -3.75 29.88
C ALA A 586 31.41 -2.77 30.78
N GLY A 587 30.86 -2.34 31.91
CA GLY A 587 31.53 -1.48 32.91
C GLY A 587 31.26 0.02 32.76
N ARG A 588 32.20 0.87 33.18
CA ARG A 588 32.01 2.34 33.11
C ARG A 588 32.32 2.88 31.72
N ARG A 589 31.51 3.80 31.20
CA ARG A 589 31.80 4.57 29.97
C ARG A 589 31.46 6.05 30.14
N ARG A 590 32.21 6.94 29.50
CA ARG A 590 31.95 8.39 29.54
C ARG A 590 30.95 8.80 28.46
N VAL A 591 30.07 9.73 28.79
CA VAL A 591 29.21 10.42 27.82
C VAL A 591 30.07 11.32 26.92
N VAL A 592 29.93 11.19 25.61
CA VAL A 592 30.55 12.08 24.60
C VAL A 592 29.61 13.20 24.22
N ALA A 593 28.34 12.87 23.92
CA ALA A 593 27.31 13.84 23.58
C ALA A 593 25.94 13.40 24.12
N VAL A 594 25.04 14.37 24.29
CA VAL A 594 23.62 14.12 24.59
C VAL A 594 22.79 14.85 23.54
N LEU A 595 22.13 14.09 22.66
CA LEU A 595 21.15 14.63 21.74
C LEU A 595 19.86 14.94 22.50
N LYS A 596 19.36 16.16 22.35
CA LYS A 596 18.11 16.67 22.92
C LYS A 596 17.18 17.08 21.78
N THR A 597 16.02 16.45 21.69
CA THR A 597 15.01 16.73 20.66
C THR A 597 13.74 17.25 21.34
N PRO A 598 13.30 18.49 21.09
CA PRO A 598 12.00 18.97 21.54
C PRO A 598 10.87 18.22 20.84
N VAL A 599 9.84 17.80 21.57
CA VAL A 599 8.67 17.10 21.00
C VAL A 599 7.35 17.55 21.65
N ARG A 600 6.26 17.42 20.91
CA ARG A 600 4.90 17.82 21.31
C ARG A 600 3.93 16.66 21.10
N ARG A 601 3.25 16.24 22.18
CA ARG A 601 2.27 15.13 22.21
C ARG A 601 2.80 13.78 21.71
N GLU A 602 4.12 13.57 21.77
CA GLU A 602 4.83 12.39 21.29
C GLU A 602 4.34 11.12 22.00
N MET A 603 4.20 10.02 21.27
CA MET A 603 3.75 8.76 21.87
C MET A 603 4.91 8.06 22.58
N MET A 604 4.69 7.67 23.83
CA MET A 604 5.65 6.93 24.66
C MET A 604 5.01 5.68 25.25
N CYS A 605 5.79 4.62 25.31
CA CYS A 605 5.51 3.44 26.12
C CYS A 605 5.86 3.71 27.60
N ARG A 606 5.08 3.09 28.50
CA ARG A 606 5.41 2.93 29.92
C ARG A 606 5.91 1.51 30.11
N VAL A 607 7.14 1.32 30.57
CA VAL A 607 7.67 -0.03 30.84
C VAL A 607 7.90 -0.17 32.33
N SER A 608 7.21 -1.13 32.94
CA SER A 608 7.40 -1.53 34.33
C SER A 608 8.69 -2.35 34.46
N VAL A 609 9.69 -1.81 35.16
CA VAL A 609 10.99 -2.44 35.38
C VAL A 609 11.01 -3.10 36.77
N GLY A 610 10.81 -4.42 36.78
CA GLY A 610 10.89 -5.25 37.98
C GLY A 610 12.33 -5.67 38.28
N GLY A 611 12.86 -5.28 39.44
CA GLY A 611 14.21 -5.65 39.87
C GLY A 611 14.33 -7.12 40.30
N ARG A 612 14.56 -8.03 39.35
CA ARG A 612 15.21 -9.33 39.64
C ARG A 612 16.73 -9.19 39.48
N GLY A 613 17.36 -8.54 40.45
CA GLY A 613 18.79 -8.69 40.66
C GLY A 613 19.07 -10.04 41.33
N GLU A 614 20.14 -10.71 40.94
CA GLU A 614 20.66 -11.86 41.68
C GLU A 614 21.20 -11.37 43.03
N GLY A 615 20.64 -11.86 44.14
CA GLY A 615 21.11 -11.59 45.51
C GLY A 615 20.69 -10.23 46.10
N GLY A 616 19.50 -10.18 46.69
CA GLY A 616 19.05 -9.05 47.53
C GLY A 616 17.63 -9.26 48.06
N GLU A 617 17.44 -9.03 49.35
CA GLU A 617 16.13 -9.18 50.01
C GLU A 617 15.09 -8.18 49.47
N GLY A 618 13.80 -8.53 49.61
CA GLY A 618 12.70 -7.84 48.96
C GLY A 618 12.58 -6.35 49.33
N GLY A 619 12.89 -5.48 48.36
CA GLY A 619 12.58 -4.05 48.41
C GLY A 619 11.43 -3.69 47.47
N GLU A 620 10.37 -3.08 48.00
CA GLU A 620 9.31 -2.47 47.21
C GLU A 620 9.88 -1.31 46.37
N GLY A 621 10.10 -1.53 45.07
CA GLY A 621 10.89 -0.59 44.26
C GLY A 621 10.82 -0.81 42.76
N GLY A 622 9.67 -1.20 42.21
CA GLY A 622 9.47 -1.28 40.75
C GLY A 622 9.65 0.08 40.08
N GLY A 623 10.60 0.20 39.15
CA GLY A 623 10.89 1.44 38.43
C GLY A 623 9.97 1.61 37.21
N LEU A 624 9.40 2.79 37.00
CA LEU A 624 8.63 3.08 35.78
C LEU A 624 9.49 3.85 34.76
N LEU A 625 9.72 3.25 33.59
CA LEU A 625 10.41 3.88 32.47
C LEU A 625 9.41 4.44 31.46
N VAL A 626 9.65 5.65 30.95
CA VAL A 626 8.87 6.24 29.84
C VAL A 626 9.79 6.52 28.66
N VAL A 627 9.46 5.94 27.51
CA VAL A 627 10.40 5.78 26.38
C VAL A 627 9.64 5.63 25.05
N THR A 628 10.24 6.03 23.93
CA THR A 628 9.63 5.86 22.59
C THR A 628 9.43 4.37 22.24
N PRO A 629 8.35 3.98 21.53
CA PRO A 629 7.96 2.57 21.36
C PRO A 629 9.04 1.64 20.78
N TRP A 630 9.88 2.16 19.90
CA TRP A 630 10.90 1.41 19.16
C TRP A 630 12.33 1.60 19.68
N HIS A 631 12.51 1.97 20.96
CA HIS A 631 13.84 2.12 21.56
C HIS A 631 14.31 0.81 22.22
N PRO A 632 15.35 0.12 21.72
CA PRO A 632 15.78 -1.17 22.26
C PRO A 632 16.13 -1.12 23.77
N LEU A 633 15.48 -1.98 24.54
CA LEU A 633 15.74 -2.20 25.97
C LEU A 633 16.13 -3.65 26.23
N SER A 634 16.91 -3.88 27.29
CA SER A 634 17.06 -5.20 27.90
C SER A 634 16.57 -5.15 29.35
N LEU A 635 15.60 -6.00 29.66
CA LEU A 635 14.96 -6.12 30.99
C LEU A 635 15.59 -7.23 31.84
N ASP A 636 16.44 -8.09 31.25
CA ASP A 636 16.97 -9.32 31.83
C ASP A 636 18.49 -9.27 32.10
N GLY A 637 19.02 -8.05 32.29
CA GLY A 637 20.42 -7.81 32.63
C GLY A 637 21.37 -7.71 31.44
N GLY A 638 20.87 -7.71 30.20
CA GLY A 638 21.65 -7.55 28.97
C GLY A 638 21.54 -8.73 28.01
N LYS A 639 20.85 -9.81 28.41
CA LYS A 639 20.84 -11.11 27.71
C LYS A 639 19.93 -11.09 26.48
N THR A 640 18.78 -10.44 26.55
CA THR A 640 17.86 -10.25 25.43
C THR A 640 17.46 -8.78 25.26
N TRP A 641 17.20 -8.38 24.01
CA TRP A 641 16.84 -7.02 23.63
C TRP A 641 15.46 -7.00 22.97
N VAL A 642 14.58 -6.13 23.48
CA VAL A 642 13.17 -6.04 23.13
C VAL A 642 12.76 -4.58 22.89
N PHE A 643 11.65 -4.35 22.20
CA PHE A 643 11.09 -3.01 22.02
C PHE A 643 10.05 -2.70 23.11
N PRO A 644 10.02 -1.47 23.67
CA PRO A 644 9.00 -1.01 24.59
C PRO A 644 7.57 -1.28 24.12
N ALA A 645 7.32 -1.20 22.81
CA ALA A 645 6.05 -1.57 22.20
C ALA A 645 5.54 -2.97 22.60
N SER A 646 6.44 -3.95 22.77
CA SER A 646 6.09 -5.35 23.08
C SER A 646 6.15 -5.71 24.57
N VAL A 647 6.48 -4.76 25.46
CA VAL A 647 6.66 -5.02 26.92
C VAL A 647 6.07 -3.92 27.82
N ALA A 648 5.31 -2.99 27.26
CA ALA A 648 4.77 -1.85 27.99
C ALA A 648 3.46 -2.15 28.73
N ASP A 649 3.20 -1.37 29.78
CA ASP A 649 1.88 -1.22 30.39
C ASP A 649 0.89 -0.72 29.33
N ARG A 650 -0.35 -1.24 29.36
CA ARG A 650 -1.45 -1.06 28.39
C ARG A 650 -2.01 0.37 28.23
N ARG A 651 -1.24 1.41 28.54
CA ARG A 651 -1.63 2.84 28.48
C ARG A 651 -0.44 3.73 28.07
N PRO A 652 -0.22 3.95 26.75
CA PRO A 652 0.80 4.86 26.27
C PRO A 652 0.63 6.28 26.80
N VAL A 653 1.71 7.04 26.85
CA VAL A 653 1.76 8.41 27.38
C VAL A 653 1.99 9.38 26.25
N ARG A 654 1.20 10.46 26.19
CA ARG A 654 1.51 11.59 25.31
C ARG A 654 2.44 12.56 26.02
N TYR A 655 3.69 12.58 25.59
CA TYR A 655 4.75 13.38 26.17
C TYR A 655 4.94 14.69 25.41
N THR A 656 4.97 15.81 26.14
CA THR A 656 5.38 17.11 25.60
C THR A 656 6.54 17.61 26.43
N GLY A 657 7.66 17.96 25.77
CA GLY A 657 8.89 18.30 26.46
C GLY A 657 10.11 18.12 25.56
N CYS A 658 11.17 17.51 26.10
CA CYS A 658 12.31 17.09 25.30
C CYS A 658 12.61 15.62 25.56
N ILE A 659 12.92 14.91 24.49
CA ILE A 659 13.44 13.54 24.53
C ILE A 659 14.96 13.56 24.30
N TYR A 660 15.63 12.54 24.81
CA TYR A 660 17.08 12.48 24.95
C TYR A 660 17.62 11.14 24.47
N SER A 661 18.71 11.21 23.72
CA SER A 661 19.52 10.06 23.32
C SER A 661 20.98 10.36 23.64
N VAL A 662 21.74 9.37 24.07
CA VAL A 662 23.12 9.54 24.56
C VAL A 662 24.09 8.93 23.56
N LEU A 663 25.24 9.55 23.35
CA LEU A 663 26.40 8.95 22.68
C LEU A 663 27.48 8.74 23.76
N LEU A 664 27.93 7.49 23.94
CA LEU A 664 29.02 7.15 24.85
C LEU A 664 30.38 7.25 24.14
N GLN A 665 31.48 7.07 24.88
CA GLN A 665 32.82 6.97 24.29
C GLN A 665 32.89 5.76 23.34
N PRO A 666 33.69 5.82 22.26
CA PRO A 666 33.78 4.72 21.31
C PRO A 666 34.32 3.47 22.00
N ASP A 667 33.75 2.33 21.61
CA ASP A 667 34.11 1.00 22.09
C ASP A 667 33.75 -0.02 21.00
N GLY A 668 34.47 -1.16 20.97
CA GLY A 668 34.21 -2.25 20.04
C GLY A 668 33.13 -3.23 20.52
N ASP A 669 32.83 -3.23 21.81
CA ASP A 669 31.77 -4.04 22.41
C ASP A 669 30.41 -3.34 22.36
N PRO A 670 29.38 -3.91 21.68
CA PRO A 670 28.01 -3.37 21.69
C PRO A 670 27.41 -3.20 23.09
N ASP A 671 27.80 -4.05 24.04
CA ASP A 671 27.31 -4.01 25.43
C ASP A 671 28.00 -2.89 26.25
N ALA A 672 29.04 -2.25 25.70
CA ALA A 672 29.56 -0.98 26.21
C ALA A 672 28.70 0.23 25.81
N HIS A 673 27.78 0.06 24.85
CA HIS A 673 26.93 1.12 24.32
C HIS A 673 25.48 1.01 24.82
N ALA A 674 25.29 0.60 26.06
CA ALA A 674 24.02 0.63 26.77
C ALA A 674 24.16 1.38 28.11
N VAL A 675 23.08 1.98 28.59
CA VAL A 675 23.06 2.76 29.84
C VAL A 675 21.96 2.25 30.77
N ASN A 676 22.25 2.18 32.08
CA ASN A 676 21.23 1.78 33.04
C ASN A 676 20.17 2.89 33.19
N VAL A 677 18.93 2.60 32.80
CA VAL A 677 17.77 3.49 32.83
C VAL A 677 16.66 2.86 33.67
N ALA A 678 16.28 3.52 34.77
CA ALA A 678 15.25 3.03 35.70
C ALA A 678 15.42 1.58 36.20
N GLY A 679 16.64 1.03 36.18
CA GLY A 679 16.96 -0.33 36.60
C GLY A 679 17.22 -1.31 35.45
N CYS A 680 16.74 -1.05 34.23
CA CYS A 680 17.00 -1.87 33.05
C CYS A 680 18.11 -1.26 32.18
N TRP A 681 18.50 -1.94 31.10
CA TRP A 681 19.44 -1.40 30.12
C TRP A 681 18.70 -0.80 28.93
N GLY A 682 19.14 0.36 28.47
CA GLY A 682 18.66 1.00 27.25
C GLY A 682 19.82 1.32 26.31
N VAL A 683 19.63 1.09 25.02
CA VAL A 683 20.72 1.28 24.03
C VAL A 683 21.09 2.76 23.88
N THR A 684 22.35 3.02 23.54
CA THR A 684 22.86 4.37 23.24
C THR A 684 23.20 4.51 21.76
N LEU A 685 23.35 5.73 21.27
CA LEU A 685 23.73 5.98 19.88
C LEU A 685 25.17 5.51 19.63
N GLY A 686 25.45 5.02 18.43
CA GLY A 686 26.77 4.56 17.99
C GLY A 686 27.14 3.13 18.41
N HIS A 687 26.16 2.29 18.75
CA HIS A 687 26.34 1.02 19.48
C HIS A 687 26.98 -0.15 18.72
N GLY A 688 27.72 0.09 17.62
CA GLY A 688 28.49 -0.91 16.86
C GLY A 688 27.68 -1.88 15.98
N LEU A 689 26.41 -2.15 16.31
CA LEU A 689 25.56 -3.10 15.59
C LEU A 689 24.89 -2.44 14.36
N VAL A 690 25.62 -2.40 13.26
CA VAL A 690 25.16 -1.84 11.96
C VAL A 690 24.41 -2.84 11.08
N VAL A 691 24.55 -4.14 11.34
CA VAL A 691 23.90 -5.25 10.62
C VAL A 691 23.24 -6.17 11.64
N ALA A 692 22.07 -6.72 11.32
CA ALA A 692 21.32 -7.62 12.19
C ALA A 692 21.97 -9.02 12.25
N GLY A 693 22.88 -9.22 13.21
CA GLY A 693 23.30 -10.55 13.61
C GLY A 693 22.22 -11.19 14.50
N ARG A 694 21.71 -12.36 14.08
CA ARG A 694 20.85 -13.26 14.88
C ARG A 694 19.71 -12.58 15.67
N GLY A 695 19.02 -11.61 15.07
CA GLY A 695 17.80 -11.03 15.65
C GLY A 695 18.00 -10.05 16.83
N ASP A 696 19.19 -9.48 17.01
CA ASP A 696 19.40 -8.44 18.03
C ASP A 696 18.61 -7.15 17.70
N ALA A 697 17.60 -6.83 18.52
CA ALA A 697 16.73 -5.67 18.34
C ALA A 697 17.46 -4.32 18.33
N ARG A 698 18.73 -4.26 18.75
CA ARG A 698 19.56 -3.05 18.65
C ARG A 698 19.98 -2.73 17.22
N ALA A 699 20.07 -3.72 16.33
CA ALA A 699 20.74 -3.57 15.04
C ALA A 699 20.13 -2.47 14.15
N HIS A 700 20.93 -1.48 13.76
CA HIS A 700 20.45 -0.34 12.96
C HIS A 700 21.56 0.34 12.15
N ALA A 701 21.40 0.41 10.82
CA ALA A 701 22.43 0.85 9.87
C ALA A 701 23.01 2.28 10.10
N PHE A 702 22.21 3.20 10.65
CA PHE A 702 22.67 4.52 11.12
C PHE A 702 22.96 4.58 12.63
N PHE A 703 21.97 4.32 13.51
CA PHE A 703 22.17 4.44 14.96
C PHE A 703 23.24 3.50 15.55
N GLY A 704 23.56 2.37 14.90
CA GLY A 704 24.70 1.52 15.26
C GLY A 704 26.05 2.00 14.73
N ASP A 705 26.07 2.88 13.72
CA ASP A 705 27.31 3.38 13.12
C ASP A 705 27.83 4.58 13.91
N TYR A 706 28.79 4.32 14.81
CA TYR A 706 29.41 5.34 15.63
C TYR A 706 29.97 6.53 14.82
N ARG A 707 30.53 6.28 13.63
CA ARG A 707 31.13 7.31 12.78
C ARG A 707 30.06 8.19 12.14
N LYS A 708 29.02 7.60 11.55
CA LYS A 708 27.88 8.35 10.96
C LYS A 708 27.12 9.15 12.01
N VAL A 709 26.86 8.56 13.19
CA VAL A 709 26.22 9.25 14.32
C VAL A 709 27.06 10.45 14.75
N THR A 710 28.38 10.27 14.97
CA THR A 710 29.25 11.37 15.42
C THR A 710 29.33 12.49 14.39
N ALA A 711 29.48 12.15 13.10
CA ALA A 711 29.47 13.13 12.02
C ALA A 711 28.13 13.91 11.96
N SER A 712 27.00 13.21 12.05
CA SER A 712 25.68 13.85 12.00
C SER A 712 25.29 14.62 13.28
N LEU A 713 25.92 14.35 14.42
CA LEU A 713 25.78 15.20 15.61
C LEU A 713 26.65 16.46 15.51
N GLY A 714 27.79 16.38 14.80
CA GLY A 714 28.68 17.52 14.56
C GLY A 714 28.09 18.63 13.67
N THR A 715 27.05 18.33 12.89
CA THR A 715 26.34 19.32 12.05
C THR A 715 25.21 20.07 12.78
N LEU A 716 24.94 19.75 14.05
CA LEU A 716 23.86 20.31 14.84
C LEU A 716 24.35 21.40 15.82
N GLY A 717 23.43 22.27 16.25
CA GLY A 717 23.73 23.32 17.22
C GLY A 717 23.98 22.77 18.64
N VAL A 718 25.06 23.25 19.28
CA VAL A 718 25.42 22.88 20.66
C VAL A 718 24.77 23.85 21.66
N GLU A 719 24.08 23.30 22.66
CA GLU A 719 23.45 24.07 23.75
C GLU A 719 24.43 24.24 24.92
N GLY A 720 25.24 25.30 24.83
CA GLY A 720 26.15 25.73 25.89
C GLY A 720 27.38 24.84 26.13
N LYS A 721 28.13 25.13 27.20
CA LYS A 721 29.36 24.42 27.57
C LYS A 721 29.04 23.09 28.28
N GLY A 722 28.62 22.07 27.54
CA GLY A 722 28.24 20.78 28.15
C GLY A 722 28.08 19.56 27.24
N GLY A 723 28.29 19.69 25.93
CA GLY A 723 28.09 18.59 24.97
C GLY A 723 26.65 18.12 24.80
N VAL A 724 25.68 19.00 25.10
CA VAL A 724 24.27 18.82 24.74
C VAL A 724 24.07 19.40 23.34
N VAL A 725 23.44 18.64 22.46
CA VAL A 725 23.25 18.96 21.04
C VAL A 725 21.75 18.97 20.74
N VAL A 726 21.24 19.98 20.05
CA VAL A 726 19.79 20.15 19.83
C VAL A 726 19.40 19.72 18.41
N GLY A 727 18.60 18.66 18.33
CA GLY A 727 18.03 18.16 17.08
C GLY A 727 16.58 18.60 16.86
N GLY A 728 16.19 18.72 15.60
CA GLY A 728 14.82 18.93 15.12
C GLY A 728 14.17 17.65 14.56
N GLY A 729 14.63 16.47 15.01
CA GLY A 729 14.20 15.17 14.51
C GLY A 729 15.27 14.43 13.70
N VAL A 730 14.83 13.43 12.93
CA VAL A 730 15.69 12.59 12.08
C VAL A 730 15.61 13.00 10.60
N VAL A 731 16.68 12.75 9.85
CA VAL A 731 16.71 12.81 8.39
C VAL A 731 16.65 11.39 7.86
N ARG A 732 15.68 11.12 7.00
CA ARG A 732 15.55 9.82 6.31
C ARG A 732 16.27 9.83 4.97
N ASP A 733 16.61 8.65 4.53
CA ASP A 733 17.04 8.40 3.17
C ASP A 733 15.82 8.28 2.23
N PRO A 734 15.72 9.06 1.14
CA PRO A 734 14.55 9.05 0.26
C PRO A 734 14.32 7.73 -0.48
N GLY A 735 15.37 6.93 -0.71
CA GLY A 735 15.27 5.65 -1.42
C GLY A 735 14.97 4.46 -0.51
N THR A 736 15.49 4.47 0.72
CA THR A 736 15.34 3.34 1.66
C THR A 736 14.39 3.60 2.84
N GLY A 737 13.95 4.85 3.06
CA GLY A 737 13.11 5.26 4.19
C GLY A 737 13.79 5.21 5.58
N LEU A 738 14.97 4.59 5.66
CA LEU A 738 15.76 4.44 6.89
C LEU A 738 16.31 5.79 7.37
N VAL A 739 16.53 5.93 8.69
CA VAL A 739 17.22 7.10 9.22
C VAL A 739 18.67 7.10 8.73
N ARG A 740 19.14 8.23 8.19
CA ARG A 740 20.53 8.45 7.74
C ARG A 740 21.23 9.63 8.41
N GLY A 741 20.53 10.38 9.26
CA GLY A 741 21.04 11.59 9.90
C GLY A 741 20.08 12.21 10.91
N PHE A 742 20.50 13.33 11.48
CA PHE A 742 19.70 14.20 12.36
C PHE A 742 19.42 15.54 11.69
N LYS A 743 18.24 16.11 11.96
CA LYS A 743 17.81 17.39 11.38
C LYS A 743 18.20 18.55 12.31
N SER A 744 18.71 19.66 11.76
CA SER A 744 18.95 20.89 12.52
C SER A 744 17.64 21.65 12.79
N ARG A 745 17.58 22.40 13.89
CA ARG A 745 16.40 23.22 14.23
C ARG A 745 16.43 24.54 13.46
N THR A 746 15.43 24.80 12.62
CA THR A 746 15.29 26.06 11.87
C THR A 746 14.70 27.18 12.74
N GLN A 747 15.13 28.43 12.51
CA GLN A 747 14.83 29.58 13.38
C GLN A 747 13.34 29.98 13.44
N ARG A 748 12.45 29.43 12.59
CA ARG A 748 11.02 29.81 12.54
C ARG A 748 10.20 29.43 13.78
N GLU A 749 10.71 28.57 14.67
CA GLU A 749 9.97 28.13 15.86
C GLU A 749 10.07 29.08 17.08
N ASP A 750 11.03 30.02 17.10
CA ASP A 750 11.29 30.84 18.29
C ASP A 750 10.36 32.07 18.43
N THR A 751 9.68 32.49 17.35
CA THR A 751 8.83 33.69 17.34
C THR A 751 7.61 33.57 18.28
N VAL A 752 7.08 32.36 18.47
CA VAL A 752 5.88 32.12 19.32
C VAL A 752 6.19 32.34 20.82
N ARG A 753 7.46 32.29 21.24
CA ARG A 753 7.86 32.40 22.65
C ARG A 753 8.03 33.83 23.19
N LYS A 754 7.89 34.87 22.37
CA LYS A 754 8.00 36.27 22.80
C LYS A 754 6.67 37.02 22.99
N GLY A 755 5.53 36.42 22.64
CA GLY A 755 4.22 37.07 22.71
C GLY A 755 3.56 37.12 24.10
N GLU A 756 3.83 36.16 24.99
CA GLU A 756 3.10 35.98 26.25
C GLU A 756 3.81 36.62 27.46
N LYS A 757 4.20 37.90 27.33
CA LYS A 757 4.60 38.75 28.47
C LYS A 757 4.01 40.16 28.36
N GLY A 758 2.72 40.27 28.66
CA GLY A 758 2.03 41.54 28.83
C GLY A 758 0.61 41.31 29.34
N GLY A 759 0.27 41.86 30.52
CA GLY A 759 -1.10 41.80 31.07
C GLY A 759 -1.23 41.01 32.37
N CYS A 760 -0.72 41.56 33.47
CA CYS A 760 -1.30 41.34 34.79
C CYS A 760 -1.04 42.59 35.63
N ALA A 761 -2.08 43.39 35.84
CA ALA A 761 -2.07 44.58 36.68
C ALA A 761 -3.47 44.73 37.28
N VAL A 762 -3.50 44.88 38.61
CA VAL A 762 -4.68 44.80 39.51
C VAL A 762 -5.26 43.39 39.65
#